data_AF-A6W338-F1
#
_entry.id   AF-A6W338-F1
#
_cell.length_a   1.000
_cell.length_b   1.000
_cell.length_c   1.000
_cell.angle_alpha   90.00
_cell.angle_beta   90.00
_cell.angle_gamma   90.00
#
_symmetry.space_group_name_H-M   'P 1'
#
loop_
_entity.id
_entity.type
_entity.pdbx_description
1 polymer ?
#
loop_
_entity_poly.entity_id
_entity_poly.type
_entity_poly.pdbx_seq_one_letter_code
_entity_poly.pdbx_strand_id
1 'polypeptide(L)'
;MALPNELDFLDDIFNDDTVDRFRSAAWLKSDFDDNIWMYNFDFKVDKALNWNVFLSNGSALTDSINRQLLLSLKYWILASTDRTIIAPVPGYNPMPSMSTMSRDFRAVLRIIDYFLLNDNEYQLDRFSFSAIDKDDLTALLDKIYSNKNASESMFNWSYRVSKYLKELISNTDISVIDAFINKHPDFKNVDEDVLKDCLLGLTRDEIINARVVMFLNDISNNKVGTGYNKFSFKGVVGLNTKKLSNILYENTLYIKGLNKPSFKSLNIKFNDEIQLIREFPPVSVTTKESDLLSNINLLEYQRGLRKLQVLNIMNLPSPSEETLSFLKNYVPSLENKKGRFKTLPYELVMKSLRDAIEFHIEYGDLLIDAYCSAVSFSSNNKMKLTSITSDQLSKIIPLKLIDFGVSRIGLTCINSGSDHLKSRGARTSSYYLKLRQNKGLIDLVNVYYGAVKVVVGVITARRDGELLDLNASFCLDNTEEWLVFSKRKSSKLMMGARNIEARPVDPLAVGMIKNLIRLQENLINFGFIDNYHPLFSAPKLNGSLGLNKGNRFSDSYMDLFCDYFETATNSKGERYYLRQHQLRRFFALLFFYSSQVGGVETLQWMLGHTDPEHLWHYITESITGDVLRGAKAQFVAESLHKGAKDYSNLCDFVLEKFNTTEFSIIDVDELEEYIGTLIEEGKATIEPEFFNENDTKKMQIITKVVSY
;
A
#
# COMPACT_ATOMS: atom_id res chain seq x y z
N MET A 1 43.49 -26.93 5.70
CA MET A 1 43.24 -28.37 5.48
C MET A 1 42.35 -28.42 4.26
N ALA A 2 42.80 -28.99 3.13
CA ALA A 2 41.92 -29.14 1.97
C ALA A 2 40.86 -30.20 2.31
N LEU A 3 39.59 -29.89 2.08
CA LEU A 3 38.53 -30.87 2.22
C LEU A 3 38.68 -31.96 1.14
N PRO A 4 38.15 -33.18 1.37
CA PRO A 4 38.07 -34.20 0.33
C PRO A 4 37.25 -33.69 -0.87
N ASN A 5 37.60 -34.10 -2.10
CA ASN A 5 36.94 -33.66 -3.35
C ASN A 5 35.40 -33.79 -3.35
N GLU A 6 34.83 -34.73 -2.58
CA GLU A 6 33.38 -34.89 -2.46
C GLU A 6 32.70 -33.77 -1.63
N LEU A 7 33.49 -32.96 -0.92
CA LEU A 7 33.07 -31.88 -0.04
C LEU A 7 33.58 -30.50 -0.52
N ASP A 8 34.17 -30.40 -1.71
CA ASP A 8 34.68 -29.12 -2.28
C ASP A 8 33.57 -28.06 -2.43
N PHE A 9 32.30 -28.45 -2.54
CA PHE A 9 31.18 -27.48 -2.55
C PHE A 9 30.99 -26.76 -1.20
N LEU A 10 31.56 -27.31 -0.12
CA LEU A 10 31.62 -26.67 1.19
C LEU A 10 32.80 -25.71 1.30
N ASP A 11 33.79 -25.76 0.41
CA ASP A 11 34.86 -24.74 0.39
C ASP A 11 34.28 -23.36 0.08
N ASP A 12 33.18 -23.24 -0.68
CA ASP A 12 32.44 -21.96 -0.84
C ASP A 12 31.75 -21.49 0.46
N ILE A 13 31.54 -22.39 1.42
CA ILE A 13 30.95 -22.10 2.73
C ILE A 13 32.05 -21.77 3.77
N PHE A 14 33.26 -22.33 3.60
CA PHE A 14 34.38 -22.21 4.53
C PHE A 14 35.49 -21.23 4.08
N ASN A 15 35.59 -20.92 2.78
CA ASN A 15 36.40 -19.81 2.26
C ASN A 15 35.65 -18.50 2.51
N ASP A 16 35.63 -18.12 3.79
CA ASP A 16 35.05 -16.87 4.25
C ASP A 16 36.04 -15.72 3.92
N ASP A 17 36.22 -15.43 2.64
CA ASP A 17 36.76 -14.13 2.23
C ASP A 17 35.64 -13.10 2.44
N THR A 18 35.36 -12.83 3.72
CA THR A 18 34.34 -11.90 4.23
C THR A 18 34.41 -10.53 3.53
N VAL A 19 35.61 -10.16 3.06
CA VAL A 19 35.89 -8.96 2.29
C VAL A 19 35.23 -8.98 0.91
N ASP A 20 35.30 -10.09 0.17
CA ASP A 20 34.75 -10.21 -1.19
C ASP A 20 33.23 -10.35 -1.19
N ARG A 21 32.69 -10.95 -0.13
CA ARG A 21 31.24 -11.09 0.06
C ARG A 21 30.50 -9.76 -0.02
N PHE A 22 31.06 -8.70 0.56
CA PHE A 22 30.45 -7.36 0.55
C PHE A 22 30.96 -6.47 -0.58
N ARG A 23 31.43 -7.05 -1.69
CA ARG A 23 31.77 -6.33 -2.93
C ARG A 23 30.83 -6.66 -4.09
N SER A 24 29.91 -7.60 -3.92
CA SER A 24 28.92 -7.92 -4.95
C SER A 24 27.52 -8.10 -4.34
N ALA A 25 26.49 -7.90 -5.17
CA ALA A 25 25.12 -8.26 -4.85
C ALA A 25 24.32 -8.48 -6.13
N ALA A 26 23.31 -9.34 -6.10
CA ALA A 26 22.49 -9.67 -7.27
C ALA A 26 21.82 -8.43 -7.94
N TRP A 27 21.58 -7.39 -7.16
CA TRP A 27 20.98 -6.14 -7.63
C TRP A 27 22.00 -5.10 -8.12
N LEU A 28 23.30 -5.27 -7.84
CA LEU A 28 24.38 -4.39 -8.28
C LEU A 28 24.88 -4.86 -9.65
N LYS A 29 24.91 -3.96 -10.63
CA LYS A 29 25.28 -4.26 -12.04
C LYS A 29 26.66 -3.74 -12.43
N SER A 30 27.12 -2.69 -11.77
CA SER A 30 28.45 -2.11 -11.92
C SER A 30 29.46 -2.76 -10.98
N ASP A 31 30.74 -2.48 -11.18
CA ASP A 31 31.77 -2.92 -10.26
C ASP A 31 31.71 -2.15 -8.93
N PHE A 32 32.16 -2.79 -7.86
CA PHE A 32 32.17 -2.21 -6.52
C PHE A 32 32.95 -0.89 -6.48
N ASP A 33 34.11 -0.84 -7.13
CA ASP A 33 35.01 0.30 -7.09
C ASP A 33 34.55 1.48 -7.96
N ASP A 34 33.55 1.28 -8.83
CA ASP A 34 33.05 2.34 -9.71
C ASP A 34 32.51 3.55 -8.93
N ASN A 35 32.76 4.74 -9.46
CA ASN A 35 32.23 5.99 -8.93
C ASN A 35 30.73 6.16 -9.25
N ILE A 36 30.21 5.43 -10.24
CA ILE A 36 28.78 5.41 -10.57
C ILE A 36 28.30 3.98 -10.49
N TRP A 37 27.47 3.70 -9.51
CA TRP A 37 26.86 2.39 -9.36
C TRP A 37 25.58 2.26 -10.19
N MET A 38 25.54 1.26 -11.05
CA MET A 38 24.32 0.84 -11.75
C MET A 38 23.64 -0.27 -10.95
N TYR A 39 22.35 -0.13 -10.68
CA TYR A 39 21.61 -1.08 -9.86
C TYR A 39 20.18 -1.33 -10.35
N ASN A 40 19.68 -2.54 -10.11
CA ASN A 40 18.34 -2.96 -10.50
C ASN A 40 17.73 -3.95 -9.50
N PHE A 41 16.56 -3.59 -8.94
CA PHE A 41 15.73 -4.46 -8.10
C PHE A 41 14.42 -4.82 -8.84
N ASP A 42 14.54 -5.38 -10.04
CA ASP A 42 13.45 -5.66 -11.00
C ASP A 42 12.67 -4.42 -11.46
N PHE A 43 13.36 -3.29 -11.56
CA PHE A 43 12.87 -2.11 -12.24
C PHE A 43 12.86 -2.33 -13.76
N LYS A 44 11.96 -1.62 -14.44
CA LYS A 44 11.92 -1.60 -15.91
C LYS A 44 13.21 -1.06 -16.55
N VAL A 45 13.92 -0.20 -15.82
CA VAL A 45 15.15 0.46 -16.27
C VAL A 45 16.09 0.51 -15.08
N ASP A 46 17.37 0.24 -15.35
CA ASP A 46 18.44 0.35 -14.37
C ASP A 46 18.52 1.78 -13.81
N LYS A 47 18.98 1.89 -12.57
CA LYS A 47 19.19 3.19 -11.91
C LYS A 47 20.65 3.39 -11.60
N ALA A 48 21.05 4.65 -11.51
CA ALA A 48 22.40 5.05 -11.18
C ALA A 48 22.46 5.67 -9.79
N LEU A 49 23.55 5.41 -9.08
CA LEU A 49 23.94 6.08 -7.84
C LEU A 49 25.35 6.66 -8.05
N ASN A 50 25.46 7.99 -8.04
CA ASN A 50 26.72 8.68 -8.29
C ASN A 50 27.38 9.07 -6.96
N TRP A 51 28.54 8.49 -6.69
CA TRP A 51 29.32 8.72 -5.47
C TRP A 51 30.04 10.07 -5.44
N ASN A 52 30.07 10.82 -6.55
CA ASN A 52 30.67 12.16 -6.60
C ASN A 52 29.76 13.20 -5.90
N VAL A 53 29.77 13.17 -4.57
CA VAL A 53 29.06 14.09 -3.66
C VAL A 53 30.08 14.93 -2.91
N PHE A 54 29.86 16.24 -2.83
CA PHE A 54 30.75 17.15 -2.10
C PHE A 54 30.41 17.19 -0.61
N LEU A 55 31.46 17.13 0.20
CA LEU A 55 31.41 17.32 1.66
C LEU A 55 31.53 18.81 2.00
N SER A 56 31.23 19.16 3.24
CA SER A 56 31.32 20.53 3.80
C SER A 56 32.72 21.15 3.70
N ASN A 57 33.77 20.33 3.69
CA ASN A 57 35.15 20.75 3.48
C ASN A 57 35.51 21.05 2.00
N GLY A 58 34.55 20.88 1.07
CA GLY A 58 34.71 21.14 -0.36
C GLY A 58 35.33 19.99 -1.17
N SER A 59 35.79 18.91 -0.53
CA SER A 59 36.28 17.71 -1.22
C SER A 59 35.12 16.83 -1.67
N ALA A 60 35.33 16.07 -2.75
CA ALA A 60 34.38 15.07 -3.20
C ALA A 60 34.58 13.76 -2.44
N LEU A 61 33.50 13.03 -2.17
CA LEU A 61 33.55 11.71 -1.54
C LEU A 61 34.39 10.69 -2.35
N THR A 62 34.53 10.90 -3.65
CA THR A 62 35.39 10.09 -4.54
C THR A 62 36.88 10.48 -4.50
N ASP A 63 37.24 11.57 -3.83
CA ASP A 63 38.63 11.98 -3.69
C ASP A 63 39.38 11.02 -2.76
N SER A 64 40.68 10.85 -3.00
CA SER A 64 41.52 9.90 -2.26
C SER A 64 41.55 10.15 -0.75
N ILE A 65 41.40 11.41 -0.33
CA ILE A 65 41.34 11.80 1.09
C ILE A 65 40.13 11.18 1.80
N ASN A 66 39.02 10.95 1.09
CA ASN A 66 37.77 10.42 1.63
C ASN A 66 37.61 8.90 1.40
N ARG A 67 38.66 8.21 0.96
CA ARG A 67 38.59 6.79 0.57
C ARG A 67 37.98 5.90 1.66
N GLN A 68 38.34 6.13 2.92
CA GLN A 68 37.85 5.33 4.04
C GLN A 68 36.35 5.52 4.29
N LEU A 69 35.86 6.76 4.19
CA LEU A 69 34.44 7.08 4.30
C LEU A 69 33.66 6.49 3.11
N LEU A 70 34.17 6.64 1.89
CA LEU A 70 33.54 6.08 0.68
C LEU A 70 33.39 4.56 0.78
N LEU A 71 34.45 3.85 1.18
CA LEU A 71 34.40 2.40 1.39
C LEU A 71 33.38 2.03 2.46
N SER A 72 33.37 2.76 3.58
CA SER A 72 32.40 2.52 4.66
C SER A 72 30.96 2.61 4.17
N LEU A 73 30.64 3.66 3.40
CA LEU A 73 29.31 3.84 2.81
C LEU A 73 28.95 2.73 1.82
N LYS A 74 29.88 2.35 0.93
CA LYS A 74 29.68 1.28 -0.06
C LYS A 74 29.39 -0.07 0.61
N TYR A 75 30.21 -0.47 1.59
CA TYR A 75 30.02 -1.71 2.34
C TYR A 75 28.70 -1.71 3.12
N TRP A 76 28.35 -0.58 3.74
CA TRP A 76 27.09 -0.47 4.48
C TRP A 76 25.85 -0.63 3.59
N ILE A 77 25.88 -0.08 2.37
CA ILE A 77 24.79 -0.27 1.41
C ILE A 77 24.66 -1.74 1.00
N LEU A 78 25.75 -2.46 0.72
CA LEU A 78 25.68 -3.88 0.38
C LEU A 78 25.15 -4.71 1.56
N ALA A 79 25.70 -4.45 2.75
CA ALA A 79 25.25 -5.03 4.02
C ALA A 79 23.76 -4.83 4.31
N SER A 80 23.16 -3.73 3.83
CA SER A 80 21.74 -3.42 4.04
C SER A 80 20.79 -4.48 3.49
N THR A 81 21.21 -5.17 2.43
CA THR A 81 20.40 -6.19 1.74
C THR A 81 20.77 -7.63 2.13
N ASP A 82 21.94 -7.79 2.74
CA ASP A 82 22.40 -9.04 3.32
C ASP A 82 21.60 -9.36 4.59
N ARG A 83 21.34 -10.64 4.89
CA ARG A 83 20.62 -11.04 6.13
C ARG A 83 21.46 -11.75 7.17
N THR A 84 22.72 -12.08 6.90
CA THR A 84 23.56 -12.81 7.84
C THR A 84 24.23 -11.92 8.87
N ILE A 85 24.59 -10.66 8.55
CA ILE A 85 25.33 -9.79 9.52
C ILE A 85 24.58 -9.62 10.85
N ILE A 86 23.25 -9.70 10.84
CA ILE A 86 22.41 -9.57 12.04
C ILE A 86 21.53 -10.80 12.27
N ALA A 87 21.91 -11.95 11.68
CA ALA A 87 21.14 -13.17 11.82
C ALA A 87 21.11 -13.63 13.28
N PRO A 88 19.94 -14.03 13.80
CA PRO A 88 19.83 -14.52 15.18
C PRO A 88 20.52 -15.87 15.39
N VAL A 89 20.78 -16.63 14.31
CA VAL A 89 21.39 -17.96 14.33
C VAL A 89 22.49 -18.03 13.25
N PRO A 90 23.70 -18.51 13.57
CA PRO A 90 24.75 -18.77 12.59
C PRO A 90 24.26 -19.73 11.48
N GLY A 91 24.56 -19.42 10.21
CA GLY A 91 24.08 -20.21 9.05
C GLY A 91 22.67 -19.89 8.57
N TYR A 92 21.91 -19.03 9.27
CA TYR A 92 20.60 -18.58 8.80
C TYR A 92 20.75 -17.52 7.71
N ASN A 93 20.60 -17.93 6.45
CA ASN A 93 20.72 -17.04 5.28
C ASN A 93 19.40 -16.93 4.47
N PRO A 94 18.33 -16.34 5.04
CA PRO A 94 17.11 -16.12 4.30
C PRO A 94 17.33 -15.02 3.26
N MET A 95 17.39 -15.34 1.98
CA MET A 95 17.47 -14.31 0.95
C MET A 95 16.10 -13.65 0.75
N PRO A 96 15.94 -12.35 1.10
CA PRO A 96 14.64 -11.69 1.04
C PRO A 96 14.24 -11.39 -0.41
N SER A 97 12.96 -11.09 -0.65
CA SER A 97 12.52 -10.68 -2.00
C SER A 97 13.20 -9.38 -2.46
N MET A 98 13.36 -9.18 -3.77
CA MET A 98 13.91 -7.94 -4.34
C MET A 98 13.18 -6.68 -3.86
N SER A 99 11.87 -6.76 -3.66
CA SER A 99 11.08 -5.65 -3.09
C SER A 99 11.46 -5.30 -1.65
N THR A 100 11.83 -6.31 -0.86
CA THR A 100 12.24 -6.16 0.54
C THR A 100 13.67 -5.62 0.60
N MET A 101 14.59 -6.19 -0.19
CA MET A 101 15.95 -5.67 -0.35
C MET A 101 15.93 -4.20 -0.78
N SER A 102 15.11 -3.86 -1.78
CA SER A 102 14.98 -2.48 -2.24
C SER A 102 14.47 -1.54 -1.16
N ARG A 103 13.69 -2.02 -0.19
CA ARG A 103 13.22 -1.21 0.94
C ARG A 103 14.33 -0.97 1.96
N ASP A 104 15.05 -2.03 2.35
CA ASP A 104 16.17 -1.93 3.29
C ASP A 104 17.28 -1.03 2.69
N PHE A 105 17.63 -1.23 1.41
CA PHE A 105 18.55 -0.39 0.64
C PHE A 105 18.15 1.10 0.66
N ARG A 106 16.87 1.42 0.41
CA ARG A 106 16.37 2.80 0.42
C ARG A 106 16.34 3.41 1.82
N ALA A 107 16.14 2.61 2.86
CA ALA A 107 16.17 3.08 4.24
C ALA A 107 17.59 3.51 4.61
N VAL A 108 18.59 2.66 4.30
CA VAL A 108 20.01 2.97 4.52
C VAL A 108 20.44 4.19 3.68
N LEU A 109 20.05 4.29 2.41
CA LEU A 109 20.37 5.49 1.60
C LEU A 109 19.83 6.79 2.20
N ARG A 110 18.65 6.78 2.82
CA ARG A 110 18.13 7.97 3.51
C ARG A 110 18.95 8.29 4.75
N ILE A 111 19.40 7.28 5.49
CA ILE A 111 20.27 7.50 6.64
C ILE A 111 21.62 8.07 6.18
N ILE A 112 22.21 7.50 5.12
CA ILE A 112 23.46 8.01 4.53
C ILE A 112 23.29 9.47 4.11
N ASP A 113 22.23 9.79 3.38
CA ASP A 113 21.97 11.17 2.96
C ASP A 113 21.73 12.12 4.14
N TYR A 114 21.20 11.62 5.26
CA TYR A 114 21.11 12.40 6.50
C TYR A 114 22.49 12.72 7.05
N PHE A 115 23.37 11.73 7.13
CA PHE A 115 24.75 11.95 7.56
C PHE A 115 25.50 12.87 6.62
N LEU A 116 25.38 12.71 5.30
CA LEU A 116 26.04 13.58 4.32
C LEU A 116 25.55 15.03 4.36
N LEU A 117 24.26 15.27 4.67
CA LEU A 117 23.74 16.63 4.83
C LEU A 117 24.19 17.33 6.11
N ASN A 118 24.60 16.56 7.12
CA ASN A 118 25.08 17.05 8.41
C ASN A 118 26.54 16.62 8.63
N ASP A 119 27.31 16.44 7.56
CA ASP A 119 28.65 15.86 7.60
C ASP A 119 29.61 16.67 8.48
N ASN A 120 29.47 17.99 8.49
CA ASN A 120 30.22 18.90 9.35
C ASN A 120 29.93 18.68 10.85
N GLU A 121 28.68 18.38 11.21
CA GLU A 121 28.28 18.11 12.60
C GLU A 121 28.93 16.81 13.10
N TYR A 122 28.94 15.78 12.26
CA TYR A 122 29.52 14.47 12.57
C TYR A 122 31.02 14.35 12.24
N GLN A 123 31.62 15.37 11.63
CA GLN A 123 33.02 15.40 11.17
C GLN A 123 33.40 14.13 10.38
N LEU A 124 32.54 13.74 9.43
CA LEU A 124 32.67 12.48 8.69
C LEU A 124 33.95 12.37 7.86
N ASP A 125 34.47 13.50 7.39
CA ASP A 125 35.74 13.57 6.66
C ASP A 125 36.93 13.19 7.55
N ARG A 126 36.82 13.42 8.86
CA ARG A 126 37.91 13.23 9.83
C ARG A 126 37.82 11.92 10.59
N PHE A 127 36.61 11.53 10.98
CA PHE A 127 36.39 10.34 11.83
C PHE A 127 35.55 9.25 11.16
N SER A 128 35.06 9.49 9.93
CA SER A 128 34.10 8.61 9.28
C SER A 128 32.94 8.28 10.25
N PHE A 129 32.73 7.00 10.60
CA PHE A 129 31.66 6.61 11.52
C PHE A 129 32.14 6.31 12.95
N SER A 130 33.44 6.46 13.27
CA SER A 130 33.95 6.09 14.60
C SER A 130 33.57 7.08 15.71
N ALA A 131 33.27 8.33 15.36
CA ALA A 131 32.85 9.35 16.32
C ALA A 131 31.36 9.25 16.68
N ILE A 132 30.59 8.43 15.95
CA ILE A 132 29.15 8.30 16.18
C ILE A 132 28.91 7.43 17.41
N ASP A 133 28.21 7.97 18.39
CA ASP A 133 27.91 7.30 19.63
C ASP A 133 26.45 6.87 19.75
N LYS A 134 26.09 6.39 20.94
CA LYS A 134 24.74 5.93 21.27
C LYS A 134 23.70 7.06 21.24
N ASP A 135 24.08 8.24 21.69
CA ASP A 135 23.16 9.38 21.79
C ASP A 135 22.87 9.94 20.39
N ASP A 136 23.86 9.97 19.50
CA ASP A 136 23.69 10.32 18.09
C ASP A 136 22.67 9.42 17.38
N LEU A 137 22.84 8.10 17.51
CA LEU A 137 21.95 7.12 16.86
C LEU A 137 20.55 7.14 17.48
N THR A 138 20.45 7.40 18.78
CA THR A 138 19.18 7.56 19.49
C THR A 138 18.45 8.80 18.99
N ALA A 139 19.12 9.95 18.94
CA ALA A 139 18.57 11.20 18.43
C ALA A 139 18.10 11.08 16.97
N LEU A 140 18.85 10.36 16.13
CA LEU A 140 18.45 10.06 14.76
C LEU A 140 17.16 9.20 14.71
N LEU A 141 17.06 8.16 15.53
CA LEU A 141 15.85 7.32 15.59
C LEU A 141 14.64 8.09 16.11
N ASP A 142 14.79 8.91 17.14
CA ASP A 142 13.74 9.82 17.64
C ASP A 142 13.29 10.79 16.53
N LYS A 143 14.24 11.38 15.81
CA LYS A 143 13.98 12.27 14.69
C LYS A 143 13.20 11.53 13.60
N ILE A 144 13.67 10.37 13.16
CA ILE A 144 12.97 9.50 12.18
C ILE A 144 11.53 9.20 12.65
N TYR A 145 11.36 8.92 13.93
CA TYR A 145 10.08 8.54 14.51
C TYR A 145 9.08 9.69 14.61
N SER A 146 9.56 10.93 14.77
CA SER A 146 8.73 12.14 14.94
C SER A 146 7.75 12.42 13.79
N ASN A 147 8.01 11.87 12.59
CA ASN A 147 7.13 12.03 11.44
C ASN A 147 7.06 10.78 10.56
N LYS A 148 5.87 10.38 10.13
CA LYS A 148 5.59 9.28 9.19
C LYS A 148 6.27 9.46 7.84
N ASN A 149 6.63 10.69 7.51
CA ASN A 149 7.34 11.04 6.29
C ASN A 149 8.78 11.49 6.59
N ALA A 150 9.73 10.63 6.21
CA ALA A 150 11.16 10.91 6.30
C ALA A 150 11.59 12.22 5.63
N SER A 151 10.88 12.67 4.60
CA SER A 151 11.14 13.97 3.95
C SER A 151 11.00 15.13 4.93
N GLU A 152 10.05 15.02 5.86
CA GLU A 152 9.85 16.04 6.89
C GLU A 152 10.79 15.81 8.06
N SER A 153 10.74 14.63 8.69
CA SER A 153 11.52 14.37 9.91
C SER A 153 13.04 14.46 9.72
N MET A 154 13.58 13.85 8.67
CA MET A 154 15.04 13.79 8.48
C MET A 154 15.56 15.00 7.71
N PHE A 155 14.76 15.53 6.78
CA PHE A 155 15.25 16.47 5.76
C PHE A 155 14.57 17.84 5.77
N ASN A 156 13.66 18.10 6.73
CA ASN A 156 12.98 19.38 6.92
C ASN A 156 12.39 19.94 5.62
N TRP A 157 11.74 19.09 4.82
CA TRP A 157 11.27 19.42 3.47
C TRP A 157 10.40 20.69 3.45
N SER A 158 9.37 20.77 4.29
CA SER A 158 8.46 21.93 4.30
C SER A 158 9.19 23.22 4.66
N TYR A 159 10.07 23.17 5.66
CA TYR A 159 10.87 24.32 6.07
C TYR A 159 11.83 24.79 4.97
N ARG A 160 12.61 23.86 4.37
CA ARG A 160 13.57 24.21 3.29
C ARG A 160 12.87 24.78 2.06
N VAL A 161 11.70 24.24 1.70
CA VAL A 161 10.88 24.77 0.60
C VAL A 161 10.35 26.16 0.92
N SER A 162 9.82 26.37 2.13
CA SER A 162 9.33 27.69 2.56
C SER A 162 10.44 28.73 2.52
N LYS A 163 11.61 28.42 3.11
CA LYS A 163 12.80 29.28 3.09
C LYS A 163 13.22 29.63 1.67
N TYR A 164 13.37 28.64 0.79
CA TYR A 164 13.77 28.84 -0.60
C TYR A 164 12.77 29.68 -1.39
N LEU A 165 11.46 29.45 -1.21
CA LEU A 165 10.43 30.24 -1.89
C LEU A 165 10.44 31.69 -1.39
N LYS A 166 10.62 31.94 -0.09
CA LYS A 166 10.75 33.31 0.45
C LYS A 166 11.96 34.03 -0.11
N GLU A 167 13.11 33.36 -0.21
CA GLU A 167 14.31 33.91 -0.84
C GLU A 167 14.09 34.22 -2.33
N LEU A 168 13.40 33.34 -3.07
CA LEU A 168 13.03 33.63 -4.47
C LEU A 168 12.09 34.83 -4.59
N ILE A 169 11.11 34.95 -3.70
CA ILE A 169 10.19 36.09 -3.67
C ILE A 169 10.97 37.38 -3.41
N SER A 170 11.86 37.40 -2.42
CA SER A 170 12.65 38.61 -2.10
C SER A 170 13.60 39.02 -3.21
N ASN A 171 14.10 38.05 -3.99
CA ASN A 171 15.03 38.30 -5.08
C ASN A 171 14.34 38.62 -6.43
N THR A 172 13.01 38.54 -6.49
CA THR A 172 12.24 38.82 -7.71
C THR A 172 11.63 40.22 -7.65
N ASP A 173 11.76 41.00 -8.72
CA ASP A 173 11.15 42.32 -8.84
C ASP A 173 9.61 42.21 -8.77
N ILE A 174 9.00 42.97 -7.87
CA ILE A 174 7.55 42.96 -7.63
C ILE A 174 6.76 43.40 -8.87
N SER A 175 7.32 44.29 -9.69
CA SER A 175 6.68 44.75 -10.93
C SER A 175 6.50 43.61 -11.94
N VAL A 176 7.44 42.66 -11.97
CA VAL A 176 7.35 41.45 -12.81
C VAL A 176 6.28 40.51 -12.29
N ILE A 177 6.18 40.37 -10.96
CA ILE A 177 5.15 39.56 -10.31
C ILE A 177 3.76 40.13 -10.63
N ASP A 178 3.56 41.42 -10.44
CA ASP A 178 2.29 42.11 -10.69
C ASP A 178 1.89 42.03 -12.17
N ALA A 179 2.83 42.25 -13.09
CA ALA A 179 2.58 42.11 -14.52
C ALA A 179 2.16 40.68 -14.89
N PHE A 180 2.78 39.66 -14.29
CA PHE A 180 2.41 38.27 -14.51
C PHE A 180 1.00 37.97 -14.00
N ILE A 181 0.68 38.41 -12.78
CA ILE A 181 -0.64 38.18 -12.18
C ILE A 181 -1.75 38.89 -12.97
N ASN A 182 -1.50 40.09 -13.47
CA ASN A 182 -2.45 40.82 -14.31
C ASN A 182 -2.73 40.08 -15.63
N LYS A 183 -1.72 39.42 -16.20
CA LYS A 183 -1.85 38.57 -17.39
C LYS A 183 -2.53 37.23 -17.08
N HIS A 184 -2.37 36.71 -15.86
CA HIS A 184 -2.86 35.39 -15.43
C HIS A 184 -3.60 35.46 -14.08
N PRO A 185 -4.86 35.94 -14.06
CA PRO A 185 -5.61 36.15 -12.82
C PRO A 185 -5.85 34.89 -11.98
N ASP A 186 -5.82 33.68 -12.58
CA ASP A 186 -6.05 32.40 -11.88
C ASP A 186 -5.07 32.16 -10.72
N PHE A 187 -3.90 32.78 -10.75
CA PHE A 187 -2.87 32.65 -9.71
C PHE A 187 -3.30 33.26 -8.37
N LYS A 188 -4.22 34.23 -8.40
CA LYS A 188 -4.81 34.87 -7.21
C LYS A 188 -5.77 33.96 -6.45
N ASN A 189 -6.28 32.89 -7.08
CA ASN A 189 -7.28 32.02 -6.46
C ASN A 189 -6.66 31.12 -5.39
N VAL A 190 -6.80 31.49 -4.12
CA VAL A 190 -6.35 30.70 -2.97
C VAL A 190 -7.57 30.30 -2.15
N ASP A 191 -7.81 28.99 -2.07
CA ASP A 191 -8.87 28.37 -1.27
C ASP A 191 -8.61 28.60 0.24
N GLU A 192 -9.61 29.09 0.98
CA GLU A 192 -9.52 29.41 2.41
C GLU A 192 -9.20 28.18 3.27
N ASP A 193 -9.74 27.02 2.91
CA ASP A 193 -9.47 25.79 3.67
C ASP A 193 -8.03 25.33 3.45
N VAL A 194 -7.44 25.64 2.29
CA VAL A 194 -6.04 25.35 1.98
C VAL A 194 -5.09 26.33 2.71
N LEU A 195 -5.54 27.56 2.98
CA LEU A 195 -4.82 28.55 3.77
C LEU A 195 -4.72 28.15 5.24
N LYS A 196 -5.83 27.67 5.83
CA LYS A 196 -5.86 27.20 7.24
C LYS A 196 -4.88 26.05 7.48
N ASP A 197 -4.73 25.14 6.53
CA ASP A 197 -3.85 23.97 6.61
C ASP A 197 -2.48 24.18 5.90
N CYS A 198 -2.01 25.41 5.77
CA CYS A 198 -0.79 25.72 5.03
C CYS A 198 0.48 25.25 5.76
N LEU A 199 0.94 24.04 5.42
CA LEU A 199 2.17 23.43 5.97
C LEU A 199 3.45 24.26 5.78
N LEU A 200 3.47 25.21 4.84
CA LEU A 200 4.64 26.04 4.55
C LEU A 200 4.72 27.31 5.43
N GLY A 201 3.67 27.62 6.20
CA GLY A 201 3.59 28.86 6.98
C GLY A 201 3.65 30.13 6.13
N LEU A 202 3.15 30.05 4.88
CA LEU A 202 3.06 31.19 3.96
C LEU A 202 1.71 31.88 4.11
N THR A 203 1.72 33.22 4.14
CA THR A 203 0.53 34.07 4.05
C THR A 203 -0.13 33.96 2.67
N ARG A 204 -1.35 34.48 2.53
CA ARG A 204 -2.05 34.52 1.23
C ARG A 204 -1.21 35.19 0.14
N ASP A 205 -0.64 36.36 0.43
CA ASP A 205 0.15 37.10 -0.56
C ASP A 205 1.46 36.37 -0.88
N GLU A 206 2.13 35.80 0.13
CA GLU A 206 3.30 34.95 -0.10
C GLU A 206 2.96 33.71 -0.94
N ILE A 207 1.78 33.10 -0.80
CA ILE A 207 1.34 31.96 -1.63
C ILE A 207 1.15 32.40 -3.09
N ILE A 208 0.51 33.54 -3.32
CA ILE A 208 0.29 34.07 -4.67
C ILE A 208 1.65 34.37 -5.32
N ASN A 209 2.54 35.06 -4.60
CA ASN A 209 3.88 35.38 -5.09
C ASN A 209 4.73 34.12 -5.30
N ALA A 210 4.66 33.14 -4.38
CA ALA A 210 5.33 31.85 -4.49
C ALA A 210 4.93 31.12 -5.78
N ARG A 211 3.63 31.08 -6.08
CA ARG A 211 3.10 30.49 -7.32
C ARG A 211 3.68 31.15 -8.56
N VAL A 212 3.84 32.47 -8.56
CA VAL A 212 4.43 33.21 -9.69
C VAL A 212 5.92 32.92 -9.82
N VAL A 213 6.72 33.08 -8.76
CA VAL A 213 8.17 32.84 -8.83
C VAL A 213 8.50 31.39 -9.16
N MET A 214 7.64 30.44 -8.78
CA MET A 214 7.78 29.05 -9.20
C MET A 214 7.76 28.88 -10.73
N PHE A 215 6.93 29.66 -11.43
CA PHE A 215 6.88 29.65 -12.88
C PHE A 215 8.06 30.37 -13.51
N LEU A 216 8.41 31.55 -12.99
CA LEU A 216 9.53 32.34 -13.50
C LEU A 216 10.85 31.56 -13.42
N ASN A 217 10.99 30.69 -12.40
CA ASN A 217 12.19 29.88 -12.18
C ASN A 217 12.08 28.43 -12.73
N ASP A 218 11.07 28.11 -13.54
CA ASP A 218 10.85 26.77 -14.13
C ASP A 218 10.84 25.63 -13.07
N ILE A 219 10.36 25.89 -11.85
CA ILE A 219 10.22 24.90 -10.78
C ILE A 219 8.75 24.46 -10.58
N SER A 220 7.88 24.76 -11.55
CA SER A 220 6.50 24.28 -11.62
C SER A 220 6.38 23.01 -12.49
N ASN A 221 5.31 22.23 -12.29
CA ASN A 221 4.95 21.12 -13.18
C ASN A 221 3.43 20.99 -13.36
N ASN A 222 3.02 20.55 -14.56
CA ASN A 222 1.65 20.09 -14.79
C ASN A 222 1.45 18.77 -14.03
N LYS A 223 0.50 18.74 -13.10
CA LYS A 223 0.14 17.54 -12.32
C LYS A 223 -0.78 16.59 -13.08
N VAL A 224 -1.39 17.05 -14.16
CA VAL A 224 -2.26 16.26 -15.05
C VAL A 224 -1.98 16.75 -16.48
N GLY A 225 -1.72 15.84 -17.42
CA GLY A 225 -1.45 16.15 -18.82
C GLY A 225 -0.01 15.92 -19.28
N THR A 226 0.24 14.74 -19.86
CA THR A 226 1.40 14.49 -20.72
C THR A 226 1.28 15.37 -21.98
N GLY A 227 2.02 16.47 -22.07
CA GLY A 227 2.03 17.35 -23.24
C GLY A 227 3.30 18.17 -23.35
N TYR A 228 3.90 18.18 -24.54
CA TYR A 228 5.24 18.69 -24.87
C TYR A 228 5.35 20.23 -25.02
N ASN A 229 4.30 21.01 -24.72
CA ASN A 229 4.34 22.46 -24.80
C ASN A 229 4.48 23.08 -23.39
N LYS A 230 5.66 23.63 -23.10
CA LYS A 230 5.98 24.35 -21.84
C LYS A 230 5.06 25.55 -21.53
N PHE A 231 4.21 25.97 -22.47
CA PHE A 231 3.33 27.13 -22.34
C PHE A 231 1.82 26.84 -22.53
N SER A 232 1.40 25.58 -22.59
CA SER A 232 -0.04 25.24 -22.60
C SER A 232 -0.50 24.83 -21.19
N PHE A 233 -1.24 25.72 -20.52
CA PHE A 233 -1.84 25.50 -19.19
C PHE A 233 -3.02 24.50 -19.29
N LYS A 234 -2.72 23.21 -19.37
CA LYS A 234 -3.76 22.16 -19.27
C LYS A 234 -3.60 21.46 -17.92
N GLY A 235 -4.39 21.88 -16.93
CA GLY A 235 -4.62 21.12 -15.70
C GLY A 235 -4.44 21.81 -14.36
N VAL A 236 -3.87 21.08 -13.40
CA VAL A 236 -3.41 21.64 -12.12
C VAL A 236 -1.90 21.84 -12.23
N VAL A 237 -1.42 23.06 -12.05
CA VAL A 237 0.01 23.29 -11.91
C VAL A 237 0.36 23.31 -10.44
N GLY A 238 1.44 22.63 -10.06
CA GLY A 238 1.99 22.76 -8.73
C GLY A 238 3.50 22.71 -8.75
N LEU A 239 4.08 22.53 -7.57
CA LEU A 239 5.51 22.47 -7.40
C LEU A 239 6.11 21.19 -8.02
N ASN A 240 7.15 21.35 -8.84
CA ASN A 240 7.97 20.24 -9.32
C ASN A 240 8.89 19.76 -8.20
N THR A 241 8.37 18.87 -7.36
CA THR A 241 9.08 18.43 -6.15
C THR A 241 10.37 17.70 -6.43
N LYS A 242 10.49 16.98 -7.57
CA LYS A 242 11.75 16.34 -7.97
C LYS A 242 12.82 17.36 -8.37
N LYS A 243 12.46 18.34 -9.21
CA LYS A 243 13.39 19.38 -9.64
C LYS A 243 13.86 20.21 -8.44
N LEU A 244 12.95 20.59 -7.55
CA LEU A 244 13.31 21.31 -6.35
C LEU A 244 14.13 20.46 -5.36
N SER A 245 13.82 19.17 -5.22
CA SER A 245 14.62 18.25 -4.40
C SER A 245 16.06 18.13 -4.92
N ASN A 246 16.28 18.18 -6.23
CA ASN A 246 17.63 18.22 -6.81
C ASN A 246 18.41 19.50 -6.41
N ILE A 247 17.73 20.63 -6.31
CA ILE A 247 18.34 21.92 -5.93
C ILE A 247 18.63 21.94 -4.42
N LEU A 248 17.65 21.60 -3.59
CA LEU A 248 17.76 21.75 -2.13
C LEU A 248 18.65 20.70 -1.45
N TYR A 249 18.94 19.60 -2.13
CA TYR A 249 19.70 18.47 -1.60
C TYR A 249 20.81 18.01 -2.55
N GLU A 250 21.41 18.94 -3.32
CA GLU A 250 22.42 18.62 -4.35
C GLU A 250 23.55 17.71 -3.83
N ASN A 251 24.00 17.94 -2.60
CA ASN A 251 25.05 17.21 -1.90
C ASN A 251 24.53 15.96 -1.16
N THR A 252 23.68 15.18 -1.85
CA THR A 252 23.21 13.88 -1.37
C THR A 252 23.31 12.83 -2.47
N LEU A 253 23.30 11.55 -2.12
CA LEU A 253 23.36 10.44 -3.06
C LEU A 253 21.99 10.15 -3.69
N TYR A 254 20.94 10.03 -2.86
CA TYR A 254 19.68 9.42 -3.27
C TYR A 254 18.49 10.36 -3.22
N ILE A 255 18.33 11.13 -2.14
CA ILE A 255 17.11 11.90 -1.90
C ILE A 255 16.91 13.02 -2.90
N LYS A 256 17.98 13.59 -3.46
CA LYS A 256 17.91 14.68 -4.46
C LYS A 256 17.03 14.32 -5.65
N GLY A 257 17.18 13.09 -6.16
CA GLY A 257 16.45 12.60 -7.34
C GLY A 257 15.03 12.09 -7.08
N LEU A 258 14.50 12.21 -5.86
CA LEU A 258 13.18 11.67 -5.50
C LEU A 258 12.07 12.72 -5.55
N ASN A 259 10.87 12.28 -5.96
CA ASN A 259 9.66 13.05 -5.73
C ASN A 259 9.39 13.14 -4.22
N LYS A 260 9.13 14.35 -3.74
CA LYS A 260 8.67 14.65 -2.37
C LYS A 260 7.17 14.96 -2.36
N PRO A 261 6.50 14.92 -1.18
CA PRO A 261 5.10 15.34 -1.10
C PRO A 261 4.90 16.74 -1.62
N SER A 262 3.81 16.94 -2.34
CA SER A 262 3.46 18.24 -2.90
C SER A 262 2.60 19.05 -1.93
N PHE A 263 2.72 20.37 -1.97
CA PHE A 263 1.92 21.28 -1.16
C PHE A 263 0.65 21.71 -1.90
N LYS A 264 -0.52 21.48 -1.28
CA LYS A 264 -1.81 21.87 -1.86
C LYS A 264 -1.95 23.40 -2.00
N SER A 265 -1.36 24.16 -1.07
CA SER A 265 -1.33 25.63 -1.08
C SER A 265 -0.71 26.21 -2.35
N LEU A 266 0.30 25.53 -2.90
CA LEU A 266 0.98 25.95 -4.13
C LEU A 266 0.30 25.47 -5.41
N ASN A 267 -0.82 24.74 -5.33
CA ASN A 267 -1.51 24.28 -6.53
C ASN A 267 -2.37 25.40 -7.13
N ILE A 268 -2.22 25.58 -8.43
CA ILE A 268 -3.06 26.45 -9.25
C ILE A 268 -3.98 25.54 -10.05
N LYS A 269 -5.29 25.73 -9.89
CA LYS A 269 -6.31 25.00 -10.66
C LYS A 269 -6.77 25.90 -11.79
N PHE A 270 -6.62 25.46 -13.02
CA PHE A 270 -7.27 26.10 -14.17
C PHE A 270 -8.69 25.51 -14.31
N ASN A 271 -9.66 26.34 -14.68
CA ASN A 271 -11.11 26.05 -14.65
C ASN A 271 -11.58 24.84 -15.49
N ASP A 272 -10.67 24.15 -16.18
CA ASP A 272 -10.97 23.18 -17.23
C ASP A 272 -10.41 21.77 -16.97
N GLU A 273 -10.18 21.28 -15.73
CA GLU A 273 -9.78 19.86 -15.54
C GLU A 273 -10.43 19.06 -14.41
N ILE A 274 -10.69 17.79 -14.77
CA ILE A 274 -11.38 16.73 -14.04
C ILE A 274 -10.36 15.98 -13.18
N GLN A 275 -10.38 16.18 -11.87
CA GLN A 275 -9.89 15.17 -10.94
C GLN A 275 -11.11 14.40 -10.42
N LEU A 276 -11.16 13.09 -10.66
CA LEU A 276 -12.08 12.21 -9.96
C LEU A 276 -11.68 12.22 -8.49
N ILE A 277 -12.45 12.96 -7.71
CA ILE A 277 -12.31 13.03 -6.28
C ILE A 277 -13.69 12.71 -5.75
N ARG A 278 -13.74 11.72 -4.84
CA ARG A 278 -14.86 11.37 -3.97
C ARG A 278 -15.83 12.54 -3.75
N GLU A 279 -17.12 12.27 -3.87
CA GLU A 279 -18.18 13.27 -3.60
C GLU A 279 -18.05 13.85 -2.19
N PHE A 280 -17.75 12.98 -1.22
CA PHE A 280 -17.61 13.33 0.19
C PHE A 280 -16.22 12.98 0.74
N PRO A 281 -15.77 13.62 1.82
CA PRO A 281 -14.63 13.16 2.59
C PRO A 281 -14.86 11.72 3.09
N PRO A 282 -13.81 10.88 3.11
CA PRO A 282 -13.94 9.51 3.57
C PRO A 282 -13.96 9.42 5.11
N VAL A 283 -14.76 8.49 5.64
CA VAL A 283 -14.59 8.06 7.03
C VAL A 283 -13.22 7.39 7.19
N SER A 284 -12.47 7.81 8.20
CA SER A 284 -11.15 7.22 8.49
C SER A 284 -11.28 5.72 8.81
N VAL A 285 -10.47 4.90 8.14
CA VAL A 285 -10.45 3.43 8.27
C VAL A 285 -9.70 2.94 9.49
N THR A 286 -9.05 3.85 10.22
CA THR A 286 -8.34 3.60 11.48
C THR A 286 -8.92 4.46 12.61
N THR A 287 -8.82 3.99 13.85
CA THR A 287 -9.35 4.70 15.03
C THR A 287 -8.52 5.92 15.42
N LYS A 288 -7.26 5.98 15.00
CA LYS A 288 -6.35 7.11 15.22
C LYS A 288 -5.56 7.38 13.96
N GLU A 289 -5.39 8.66 13.66
CA GLU A 289 -4.37 9.14 12.73
C GLU A 289 -3.21 9.64 13.59
N SER A 290 -2.01 9.16 13.27
CA SER A 290 -0.79 9.53 13.96
C SER A 290 0.16 10.10 12.91
N ASP A 291 0.75 11.25 13.23
CA ASP A 291 1.83 11.78 12.44
C ASP A 291 3.16 11.10 12.72
N LEU A 292 3.26 10.28 13.78
CA LEU A 292 4.45 9.50 14.09
C LEU A 292 4.65 8.34 13.12
N LEU A 293 5.90 7.92 12.95
CA LEU A 293 6.25 6.76 12.16
C LEU A 293 5.68 5.48 12.78
N SER A 294 5.21 4.54 11.95
CA SER A 294 4.79 3.23 12.44
C SER A 294 5.97 2.43 12.99
N ASN A 295 5.77 1.64 14.04
CA ASN A 295 6.82 0.79 14.62
C ASN A 295 7.44 -0.18 13.60
N ILE A 296 6.66 -0.70 12.64
CA ILE A 296 7.20 -1.59 11.59
C ILE A 296 8.26 -0.85 10.76
N ASN A 297 7.97 0.38 10.32
CA ASN A 297 8.93 1.19 9.58
C ASN A 297 10.12 1.63 10.46
N LEU A 298 9.92 1.88 11.76
CA LEU A 298 11.02 2.17 12.69
C LEU A 298 12.00 1.00 12.77
N LEU A 299 11.49 -0.24 12.89
CA LEU A 299 12.31 -1.46 12.88
C LEU A 299 13.14 -1.58 11.59
N GLU A 300 12.63 -1.09 10.45
CA GLU A 300 13.39 -1.07 9.19
C GLU A 300 14.63 -0.16 9.30
N TYR A 301 14.50 1.04 9.87
CA TYR A 301 15.63 1.94 10.10
C TYR A 301 16.59 1.42 11.17
N GLN A 302 16.08 0.83 12.26
CA GLN A 302 16.91 0.19 13.29
C GLN A 302 17.75 -0.94 12.70
N ARG A 303 17.15 -1.80 11.86
CA ARG A 303 17.91 -2.83 11.14
C ARG A 303 18.98 -2.21 10.23
N GLY A 304 18.62 -1.15 9.49
CA GLY A 304 19.56 -0.42 8.64
C GLY A 304 20.77 0.12 9.40
N LEU A 305 20.56 0.78 10.54
CA LEU A 305 21.64 1.26 11.41
C LEU A 305 22.49 0.12 11.98
N ARG A 306 21.86 -0.96 12.44
CA ARG A 306 22.59 -2.13 12.95
C ARG A 306 23.50 -2.78 11.90
N LYS A 307 23.23 -2.60 10.60
CA LYS A 307 24.11 -3.08 9.52
C LYS A 307 25.45 -2.35 9.43
N LEU A 308 25.66 -1.26 10.17
CA LEU A 308 26.99 -0.67 10.37
C LEU A 308 27.99 -1.66 11.00
N GLN A 309 27.52 -2.75 11.62
CA GLN A 309 28.38 -3.83 12.11
C GLN A 309 29.31 -4.40 11.03
N VAL A 310 28.95 -4.28 9.73
CA VAL A 310 29.84 -4.66 8.63
C VAL A 310 31.18 -3.91 8.67
N LEU A 311 31.20 -2.68 9.17
CA LEU A 311 32.41 -1.88 9.23
C LEU A 311 33.41 -2.46 10.25
N ASN A 312 32.92 -3.00 11.37
CA ASN A 312 33.76 -3.74 12.33
C ASN A 312 34.38 -4.99 11.68
N ILE A 313 33.58 -5.75 10.90
CA ILE A 313 34.06 -6.94 10.16
C ILE A 313 35.17 -6.55 9.16
N MET A 314 35.00 -5.41 8.49
CA MET A 314 35.94 -4.91 7.47
C MET A 314 37.11 -4.10 8.07
N ASN A 315 37.24 -4.02 9.40
CA ASN A 315 38.23 -3.19 10.10
C ASN A 315 38.22 -1.71 9.65
N LEU A 316 37.04 -1.15 9.41
CA LEU A 316 36.81 0.26 9.07
C LEU A 316 36.31 1.04 10.29
N PRO A 317 36.44 2.38 10.32
CA PRO A 317 35.98 3.19 11.44
C PRO A 317 34.47 3.08 11.59
N SER A 318 34.03 2.66 12.77
CA SER A 318 32.66 2.23 13.04
C SER A 318 32.26 2.59 14.47
N PRO A 319 30.95 2.75 14.74
CA PRO A 319 30.46 2.78 16.12
C PRO A 319 30.77 1.45 16.83
N SER A 320 30.90 1.51 18.15
CA SER A 320 31.16 0.32 18.97
C SER A 320 30.07 -0.75 18.83
N GLU A 321 30.43 -2.02 18.99
CA GLU A 321 29.46 -3.12 18.93
C GLU A 321 28.36 -2.99 19.99
N GLU A 322 28.70 -2.45 21.17
CA GLU A 322 27.76 -2.15 22.25
C GLU A 322 26.71 -1.12 21.80
N THR A 323 27.17 -0.05 21.14
CA THR A 323 26.32 1.01 20.59
C THR A 323 25.33 0.45 19.56
N LEU A 324 25.81 -0.38 18.63
CA LEU A 324 24.98 -0.97 17.59
C LEU A 324 24.01 -2.02 18.16
N SER A 325 24.43 -2.79 19.16
CA SER A 325 23.59 -3.80 19.80
C SER A 325 22.42 -3.20 20.59
N PHE A 326 22.63 -2.04 21.20
CA PHE A 326 21.59 -1.29 21.93
C PHE A 326 20.37 -0.96 21.06
N LEU A 327 20.58 -0.64 19.77
CA LEU A 327 19.50 -0.24 18.86
C LEU A 327 18.42 -1.31 18.66
N LYS A 328 18.72 -2.58 18.94
CA LYS A 328 17.74 -3.68 18.85
C LYS A 328 16.57 -3.50 19.84
N ASN A 329 16.87 -2.95 21.01
CA ASN A 329 15.93 -2.83 22.12
C ASN A 329 15.47 -1.38 22.34
N TYR A 330 15.93 -0.45 21.52
CA TYR A 330 15.55 0.95 21.63
C TYR A 330 14.06 1.14 21.29
N VAL A 331 13.37 1.87 22.17
CA VAL A 331 11.96 2.25 22.02
C VAL A 331 11.87 3.76 22.23
N PRO A 332 11.27 4.52 21.29
CA PRO A 332 11.06 5.96 21.44
C PRO A 332 10.22 6.28 22.68
N SER A 333 10.47 7.44 23.28
CA SER A 333 9.74 7.91 24.47
C SER A 333 8.25 8.20 24.21
N LEU A 334 7.94 8.67 23.00
CA LEU A 334 6.57 8.88 22.55
C LEU A 334 6.00 7.56 22.03
N GLU A 335 4.89 7.10 22.59
CA GLU A 335 4.21 5.92 22.07
C GLU A 335 3.24 6.27 20.94
N ASN A 336 3.56 5.83 19.73
CA ASN A 336 2.57 5.69 18.66
C ASN A 336 1.62 4.54 19.01
N LYS A 337 0.56 4.85 19.77
CA LYS A 337 -0.50 3.89 20.08
C LYS A 337 -1.10 3.40 18.77
N LYS A 338 -0.94 2.11 18.47
CA LYS A 338 -1.50 1.48 17.27
C LYS A 338 -2.98 1.84 17.14
N GLY A 339 -3.33 2.55 16.06
CA GLY A 339 -4.72 2.72 15.67
C GLY A 339 -5.29 1.36 15.28
N ARG A 340 -6.47 1.01 15.80
CA ARG A 340 -7.19 -0.17 15.34
C ARG A 340 -7.83 0.15 14.01
N PHE A 341 -7.90 -0.82 13.11
CA PHE A 341 -8.75 -0.66 11.94
C PHE A 341 -10.22 -0.58 12.39
N LYS A 342 -11.02 0.29 11.77
CA LYS A 342 -12.46 0.34 12.02
C LYS A 342 -13.18 -0.74 11.21
N THR A 343 -14.04 -1.48 11.89
CA THR A 343 -15.01 -2.38 11.26
C THR A 343 -16.13 -1.54 10.64
N LEU A 344 -16.62 -1.95 9.46
CA LEU A 344 -17.78 -1.31 8.84
C LEU A 344 -19.07 -1.76 9.55
N PRO A 345 -20.08 -0.89 9.66
CA PRO A 345 -21.40 -1.29 10.14
C PRO A 345 -21.97 -2.45 9.31
N TYR A 346 -22.59 -3.44 9.95
CA TYR A 346 -23.14 -4.61 9.26
C TYR A 346 -24.16 -4.23 8.18
N GLU A 347 -25.13 -3.39 8.55
CA GLU A 347 -26.19 -2.91 7.64
C GLU A 347 -25.62 -2.20 6.41
N LEU A 348 -24.53 -1.46 6.57
CA LEU A 348 -23.86 -0.79 5.45
C LEU A 348 -23.32 -1.80 4.44
N VAL A 349 -22.64 -2.85 4.93
CA VAL A 349 -22.06 -3.88 4.05
C VAL A 349 -23.15 -4.70 3.39
N MET A 350 -24.19 -5.10 4.14
CA MET A 350 -25.31 -5.88 3.59
C MET A 350 -26.12 -5.10 2.56
N LYS A 351 -26.40 -3.81 2.81
CA LYS A 351 -27.01 -2.93 1.80
C LYS A 351 -26.14 -2.85 0.55
N SER A 352 -24.82 -2.65 0.72
CA SER A 352 -23.89 -2.56 -0.41
C SER A 352 -23.83 -3.86 -1.22
N LEU A 353 -23.92 -5.02 -0.56
CA LEU A 353 -24.03 -6.32 -1.24
C LEU A 353 -25.32 -6.42 -2.05
N ARG A 354 -26.47 -6.09 -1.43
CA ARG A 354 -27.77 -6.07 -2.11
C ARG A 354 -27.72 -5.18 -3.35
N ASP A 355 -27.29 -3.93 -3.20
CA ASP A 355 -27.17 -2.96 -4.28
C ASP A 355 -26.29 -3.50 -5.43
N ALA A 356 -25.15 -4.12 -5.10
CA ALA A 356 -24.24 -4.69 -6.09
C ALA A 356 -24.83 -5.90 -6.83
N ILE A 357 -25.56 -6.77 -6.12
CA ILE A 357 -26.17 -7.98 -6.68
C ILE A 357 -27.37 -7.61 -7.56
N GLU A 358 -28.25 -6.74 -7.10
CA GLU A 358 -29.40 -6.25 -7.87
C GLU A 358 -28.93 -5.57 -9.16
N PHE A 359 -27.90 -4.72 -9.07
CA PHE A 359 -27.31 -4.07 -10.24
C PHE A 359 -26.69 -5.06 -11.23
N HIS A 360 -26.05 -6.12 -10.74
CA HIS A 360 -25.53 -7.19 -11.59
C HIS A 360 -26.63 -7.95 -12.32
N ILE A 361 -27.66 -8.39 -11.60
CA ILE A 361 -28.77 -9.17 -12.16
C ILE A 361 -29.51 -8.34 -13.21
N GLU A 362 -29.74 -7.06 -12.95
CA GLU A 362 -30.59 -6.24 -13.80
C GLU A 362 -29.84 -5.62 -15.00
N TYR A 363 -28.58 -5.24 -14.82
CA TYR A 363 -27.81 -4.44 -15.79
C TYR A 363 -26.41 -4.97 -16.13
N GLY A 364 -25.88 -5.96 -15.41
CA GLY A 364 -24.51 -6.43 -15.55
C GLY A 364 -24.14 -6.81 -16.98
N ASP A 365 -24.88 -7.74 -17.59
CA ASP A 365 -24.65 -8.17 -18.97
C ASP A 365 -24.84 -7.02 -19.97
N LEU A 366 -25.91 -6.24 -19.80
CA LEU A 366 -26.27 -5.14 -20.69
C LEU A 366 -25.15 -4.09 -20.74
N LEU A 367 -24.55 -3.74 -19.61
CA LEU A 367 -23.47 -2.76 -19.54
C LEU A 367 -22.20 -3.26 -20.23
N ILE A 368 -21.84 -4.53 -20.02
CA ILE A 368 -20.68 -5.14 -20.67
C ILE A 368 -20.88 -5.20 -22.19
N ASP A 369 -22.05 -5.65 -22.64
CA ASP A 369 -22.35 -5.79 -24.06
C ASP A 369 -22.46 -4.44 -24.76
N ALA A 370 -23.06 -3.43 -24.10
CA ALA A 370 -23.14 -2.07 -24.62
C ALA A 370 -21.76 -1.42 -24.76
N TYR A 371 -20.87 -1.62 -23.77
CA TYR A 371 -19.50 -1.12 -23.86
C TYR A 371 -18.71 -1.82 -24.97
N CYS A 372 -18.81 -3.14 -25.07
CA CYS A 372 -18.18 -3.93 -26.14
C CYS A 372 -18.70 -3.49 -27.53
N SER A 373 -20.01 -3.24 -27.65
CA SER A 373 -20.62 -2.75 -28.89
C SER A 373 -20.12 -1.36 -29.27
N ALA A 374 -19.98 -0.45 -28.30
CA ALA A 374 -19.40 0.88 -28.53
C ALA A 374 -17.93 0.80 -28.97
N VAL A 375 -17.13 -0.09 -28.37
CA VAL A 375 -15.73 -0.32 -28.78
C VAL A 375 -15.65 -0.92 -30.18
N SER A 376 -16.45 -1.94 -30.47
CA SER A 376 -16.54 -2.57 -31.79
C SER A 376 -16.94 -1.56 -32.86
N PHE A 377 -17.97 -0.74 -32.61
CA PHE A 377 -18.35 0.36 -33.49
C PHE A 377 -17.21 1.35 -33.72
N SER A 378 -16.51 1.74 -32.66
CA SER A 378 -15.36 2.65 -32.74
C SER A 378 -14.23 2.06 -33.60
N SER A 379 -13.93 0.76 -33.43
CA SER A 379 -12.89 0.04 -34.17
C SER A 379 -13.24 -0.08 -35.65
N ASN A 380 -14.46 -0.53 -35.96
CA ASN A 380 -14.96 -0.70 -37.33
C ASN A 380 -15.00 0.61 -38.11
N ASN A 381 -15.31 1.72 -37.45
CA ASN A 381 -15.35 3.06 -38.07
C ASN A 381 -14.02 3.82 -37.98
N LYS A 382 -12.95 3.19 -37.47
CA LYS A 382 -11.61 3.81 -37.29
C LYS A 382 -11.67 5.16 -36.57
N MET A 383 -12.54 5.28 -35.58
CA MET A 383 -12.74 6.50 -34.79
C MET A 383 -12.35 6.29 -33.33
N LYS A 384 -12.26 7.38 -32.56
CA LYS A 384 -12.07 7.29 -31.11
C LYS A 384 -13.40 7.01 -30.43
N LEU A 385 -13.35 6.28 -29.31
CA LEU A 385 -14.53 5.99 -28.49
C LEU A 385 -15.24 7.27 -28.03
N THR A 386 -14.46 8.30 -27.70
CA THR A 386 -14.96 9.62 -27.30
C THR A 386 -15.61 10.40 -28.45
N SER A 387 -15.46 9.97 -29.70
CA SER A 387 -16.07 10.62 -30.86
C SER A 387 -17.48 10.10 -31.17
N ILE A 388 -17.96 9.08 -30.46
CA ILE A 388 -19.32 8.56 -30.62
C ILE A 388 -20.32 9.61 -30.13
N THR A 389 -21.19 10.06 -31.02
CA THR A 389 -22.28 11.01 -30.72
C THR A 389 -23.41 10.32 -29.95
N SER A 390 -24.26 11.11 -29.27
CA SER A 390 -25.44 10.57 -28.56
C SER A 390 -26.39 9.80 -29.49
N ASP A 391 -26.59 10.28 -30.73
CA ASP A 391 -27.46 9.63 -31.72
C ASP A 391 -26.86 8.33 -32.27
N GLN A 392 -25.53 8.23 -32.35
CA GLN A 392 -24.88 6.97 -32.68
C GLN A 392 -24.97 6.01 -31.51
N LEU A 393 -24.72 6.48 -30.29
CA LEU A 393 -24.76 5.65 -29.09
C LEU A 393 -26.15 5.01 -28.90
N SER A 394 -27.23 5.78 -29.08
CA SER A 394 -28.60 5.28 -28.95
C SER A 394 -28.97 4.20 -29.99
N LYS A 395 -28.24 4.11 -31.10
CA LYS A 395 -28.39 3.04 -32.10
C LYS A 395 -27.55 1.80 -31.80
N ILE A 396 -26.52 1.94 -30.95
CA ILE A 396 -25.56 0.88 -30.62
C ILE A 396 -25.98 0.14 -29.35
N ILE A 397 -26.57 0.83 -28.37
CA ILE A 397 -26.91 0.25 -27.06
C ILE A 397 -28.36 -0.24 -26.99
N PRO A 398 -28.67 -1.23 -26.14
CA PRO A 398 -30.03 -1.73 -25.95
C PRO A 398 -31.01 -0.65 -25.47
N LEU A 399 -32.27 -0.71 -25.92
CA LEU A 399 -33.35 0.19 -25.50
C LEU A 399 -33.47 0.29 -23.97
N LYS A 400 -33.35 -0.84 -23.25
CA LYS A 400 -33.39 -0.86 -21.78
C LYS A 400 -32.34 0.06 -21.14
N LEU A 401 -31.15 0.21 -21.72
CA LEU A 401 -30.14 1.16 -21.19
C LEU A 401 -30.45 2.61 -21.55
N ILE A 402 -31.09 2.86 -22.68
CA ILE A 402 -31.56 4.20 -23.06
C ILE A 402 -32.64 4.65 -22.08
N ASP A 403 -33.62 3.78 -21.82
CA ASP A 403 -34.70 4.01 -20.85
C ASP A 403 -34.16 4.17 -19.43
N PHE A 404 -33.12 3.40 -19.08
CA PHE A 404 -32.39 3.55 -17.81
C PHE A 404 -31.71 4.92 -17.67
N GLY A 405 -31.40 5.58 -18.78
CA GLY A 405 -30.92 6.96 -18.83
C GLY A 405 -29.62 7.18 -19.60
N VAL A 406 -29.00 6.13 -20.14
CA VAL A 406 -27.71 6.22 -20.84
C VAL A 406 -27.86 7.06 -22.11
N SER A 407 -27.12 8.17 -22.17
CA SER A 407 -27.23 9.12 -23.29
C SER A 407 -25.88 9.56 -23.87
N ARG A 408 -24.76 9.20 -23.23
CA ARG A 408 -23.41 9.52 -23.69
C ARG A 408 -22.40 8.47 -23.27
N ILE A 409 -21.28 8.44 -24.00
CA ILE A 409 -20.23 7.44 -23.79
C ILE A 409 -19.60 7.52 -22.40
N GLY A 410 -19.39 8.72 -21.88
CA GLY A 410 -18.95 8.95 -20.51
C GLY A 410 -19.13 10.41 -20.11
N LEU A 411 -19.36 10.65 -18.82
CA LEU A 411 -19.58 11.98 -18.24
C LEU A 411 -18.33 12.86 -18.31
N THR A 412 -17.16 12.23 -18.23
CA THR A 412 -15.84 12.89 -18.25
C THR A 412 -15.17 12.84 -19.63
N CYS A 413 -15.81 12.25 -20.64
CA CYS A 413 -15.30 12.15 -22.01
C CYS A 413 -15.46 13.47 -22.79
N ILE A 414 -14.50 13.77 -23.68
CA ILE A 414 -14.58 14.88 -24.64
C ILE A 414 -15.38 14.40 -25.85
N ASN A 415 -16.67 14.72 -25.92
CA ASN A 415 -17.49 14.38 -27.07
C ASN A 415 -17.23 15.34 -28.23
N SER A 416 -17.02 14.80 -29.43
CA SER A 416 -16.97 15.59 -30.66
C SER A 416 -18.34 16.27 -30.88
N GLY A 417 -18.36 17.61 -30.98
CA GLY A 417 -19.58 18.40 -31.23
C GLY A 417 -20.28 18.99 -30.00
N SER A 418 -19.76 18.79 -28.78
CA SER A 418 -20.28 19.50 -27.60
C SER A 418 -19.48 20.77 -27.31
N ASP A 419 -20.15 21.92 -27.15
CA ASP A 419 -19.59 23.24 -26.75
C ASP A 419 -18.99 23.27 -25.31
N HIS A 420 -18.64 22.11 -24.76
CA HIS A 420 -18.41 21.93 -23.34
C HIS A 420 -16.98 21.51 -23.00
N LEU A 421 -16.02 22.36 -23.36
CA LEU A 421 -14.79 22.48 -22.57
C LEU A 421 -15.10 22.80 -21.09
N LYS A 422 -16.26 23.44 -20.83
CA LYS A 422 -16.71 23.91 -19.50
C LYS A 422 -17.29 22.84 -18.55
N SER A 423 -17.62 21.61 -18.98
CA SER A 423 -18.27 20.62 -18.10
C SER A 423 -17.29 19.66 -17.41
N ARG A 424 -16.02 20.07 -17.26
CA ARG A 424 -14.91 19.26 -16.77
C ARG A 424 -14.80 19.20 -15.24
N GLY A 425 -15.90 19.37 -14.51
CA GLY A 425 -15.87 19.32 -13.04
C GLY A 425 -16.35 17.97 -12.48
N ALA A 426 -15.49 16.94 -12.38
CA ALA A 426 -15.80 15.69 -11.64
C ALA A 426 -16.05 15.89 -10.13
N ARG A 427 -15.94 17.14 -9.65
CA ARG A 427 -16.27 17.55 -8.28
C ARG A 427 -17.53 18.40 -8.18
N THR A 428 -18.24 18.60 -9.27
CA THR A 428 -19.47 19.40 -9.24
C THR A 428 -20.61 18.53 -8.79
N SER A 429 -21.52 19.08 -7.99
CA SER A 429 -22.81 18.43 -7.69
C SER A 429 -23.54 18.01 -8.98
N SER A 430 -23.31 18.74 -10.09
CA SER A 430 -23.81 18.38 -11.42
C SER A 430 -23.27 17.05 -11.96
N TYR A 431 -22.02 16.69 -11.68
CA TYR A 431 -21.46 15.39 -12.09
C TYR A 431 -22.15 14.24 -11.38
N TYR A 432 -22.23 14.28 -10.05
CA TYR A 432 -22.86 13.22 -9.26
C TYR A 432 -24.36 13.10 -9.52
N LEU A 433 -25.03 14.22 -9.78
CA LEU A 433 -26.41 14.21 -10.27
C LEU A 433 -26.54 13.46 -11.60
N LYS A 434 -25.68 13.74 -12.59
CA LYS A 434 -25.69 13.05 -13.90
C LYS A 434 -25.28 11.57 -13.79
N LEU A 435 -24.41 11.24 -12.84
CA LEU A 435 -24.02 9.86 -12.53
C LEU A 435 -25.23 9.06 -12.04
N ARG A 436 -25.99 9.60 -11.08
CA ARG A 436 -27.23 8.96 -10.56
C ARG A 436 -28.38 8.97 -11.56
N GLN A 437 -28.35 9.87 -12.54
CA GLN A 437 -29.26 9.85 -13.69
C GLN A 437 -28.80 8.91 -14.81
N ASN A 438 -27.76 8.10 -14.56
CA ASN A 438 -27.28 7.03 -15.45
C ASN A 438 -26.78 7.52 -16.81
N LYS A 439 -26.37 8.79 -16.94
CA LYS A 439 -26.13 9.38 -18.27
C LYS A 439 -24.89 8.82 -18.99
N GLY A 440 -23.86 8.38 -18.25
CA GLY A 440 -22.57 7.96 -18.82
C GLY A 440 -22.34 6.45 -18.82
N LEU A 441 -22.14 5.85 -19.99
CA LEU A 441 -21.93 4.40 -20.13
C LEU A 441 -20.64 3.92 -19.41
N ILE A 442 -19.50 4.55 -19.67
CA ILE A 442 -18.21 4.16 -19.05
C ILE A 442 -18.25 4.34 -17.53
N ASP A 443 -18.95 5.35 -17.04
CA ASP A 443 -19.12 5.61 -15.61
C ASP A 443 -19.90 4.46 -14.95
N LEU A 444 -21.00 4.01 -15.56
CA LEU A 444 -21.78 2.85 -15.10
C LEU A 444 -21.00 1.54 -15.18
N VAL A 445 -20.18 1.34 -16.22
CA VAL A 445 -19.28 0.18 -16.28
C VAL A 445 -18.28 0.22 -15.12
N ASN A 446 -17.73 1.39 -14.77
CA ASN A 446 -16.86 1.51 -13.59
C ASN A 446 -17.62 1.27 -12.27
N VAL A 447 -18.87 1.73 -12.15
CA VAL A 447 -19.75 1.39 -11.01
C VAL A 447 -19.93 -0.14 -10.92
N TYR A 448 -20.14 -0.81 -12.05
CA TYR A 448 -20.24 -2.27 -12.11
C TYR A 448 -18.95 -2.97 -11.68
N TYR A 449 -17.77 -2.51 -12.10
CA TYR A 449 -16.48 -3.01 -11.58
C TYR A 449 -16.38 -2.87 -10.06
N GLY A 450 -16.89 -1.78 -9.49
CA GLY A 450 -17.03 -1.59 -8.05
C GLY A 450 -17.96 -2.63 -7.41
N ALA A 451 -19.13 -2.85 -8.00
CA ALA A 451 -20.09 -3.86 -7.56
C ALA A 451 -19.46 -5.27 -7.52
N VAL A 452 -18.80 -5.69 -8.61
CA VAL A 452 -18.09 -6.98 -8.68
C VAL A 452 -17.02 -7.08 -7.58
N LYS A 453 -16.22 -6.02 -7.38
CA LYS A 453 -15.19 -6.03 -6.34
C LYS A 453 -15.76 -6.06 -4.92
N VAL A 454 -16.90 -5.41 -4.65
CA VAL A 454 -17.59 -5.51 -3.35
C VAL A 454 -18.00 -6.96 -3.08
N VAL A 455 -18.72 -7.58 -4.02
CA VAL A 455 -19.25 -8.94 -3.85
C VAL A 455 -18.12 -9.97 -3.74
N VAL A 456 -17.20 -9.99 -4.70
CA VAL A 456 -16.02 -10.88 -4.68
C VAL A 456 -15.19 -10.62 -3.43
N GLY A 457 -15.02 -9.35 -3.05
CA GLY A 457 -14.22 -8.94 -1.91
C GLY A 457 -14.76 -9.43 -0.57
N VAL A 458 -16.09 -9.43 -0.40
CA VAL A 458 -16.75 -9.99 0.78
C VAL A 458 -16.69 -11.52 0.74
N ILE A 459 -17.19 -12.16 -0.31
CA ILE A 459 -17.39 -13.62 -0.37
C ILE A 459 -16.07 -14.40 -0.33
N THR A 460 -15.05 -13.92 -1.05
CA THR A 460 -13.77 -14.65 -1.15
C THR A 460 -12.79 -14.26 -0.05
N ALA A 461 -13.04 -13.16 0.65
CA ALA A 461 -12.20 -12.62 1.71
C ALA A 461 -10.71 -12.51 1.33
N ARG A 462 -10.36 -12.25 0.06
CA ARG A 462 -8.94 -12.11 -0.37
C ARG A 462 -8.33 -10.79 0.09
N ARG A 463 -7.00 -10.71 0.16
CA ARG A 463 -6.31 -9.43 0.35
C ARG A 463 -6.48 -8.58 -0.91
N ASP A 464 -6.48 -7.26 -0.76
CA ASP A 464 -6.60 -6.33 -1.91
C ASP A 464 -5.57 -6.62 -3.00
N GLY A 465 -4.32 -6.81 -2.59
CA GLY A 465 -3.26 -7.17 -3.51
C GLY A 465 -3.43 -8.53 -4.20
N GLU A 466 -4.12 -9.50 -3.58
CA GLU A 466 -4.40 -10.80 -4.20
C GLU A 466 -5.51 -10.65 -5.26
N LEU A 467 -6.56 -9.88 -4.97
CA LEU A 467 -7.61 -9.56 -5.95
C LEU A 467 -7.07 -8.78 -7.15
N LEU A 468 -6.20 -7.81 -6.90
CA LEU A 468 -5.60 -6.98 -7.97
C LEU A 468 -4.60 -7.75 -8.83
N ASP A 469 -4.06 -8.86 -8.34
CA ASP A 469 -3.16 -9.74 -9.09
C ASP A 469 -3.93 -10.88 -9.81
N LEU A 470 -5.27 -10.99 -9.64
CA LEU A 470 -6.05 -12.04 -10.31
C LEU A 470 -5.90 -11.93 -11.83
N ASN A 471 -5.43 -13.00 -12.45
CA ASN A 471 -5.32 -13.07 -13.90
C ASN A 471 -6.67 -13.44 -14.50
N ALA A 472 -7.21 -12.61 -15.38
CA ALA A 472 -8.50 -12.84 -16.03
C ALA A 472 -8.55 -14.16 -16.83
N SER A 473 -7.42 -14.72 -17.27
CA SER A 473 -7.41 -15.94 -18.08
C SER A 473 -7.41 -17.24 -17.28
N PHE A 474 -7.16 -17.20 -15.96
CA PHE A 474 -7.09 -18.42 -15.13
C PHE A 474 -7.45 -18.19 -13.65
N CYS A 475 -8.14 -17.10 -13.30
CA CYS A 475 -8.56 -16.84 -11.92
C CYS A 475 -9.66 -17.77 -11.43
N LEU A 476 -10.26 -18.57 -12.32
CA LEU A 476 -11.20 -19.64 -12.01
C LEU A 476 -10.59 -20.96 -12.52
N ASP A 477 -10.81 -22.03 -11.77
CA ASP A 477 -10.44 -23.37 -12.20
C ASP A 477 -11.42 -23.92 -13.26
N ASN A 478 -11.16 -25.13 -13.76
CA ASN A 478 -11.96 -25.72 -14.83
C ASN A 478 -13.40 -26.06 -14.40
N THR A 479 -13.66 -26.28 -13.09
CA THR A 479 -15.04 -26.50 -12.61
C THR A 479 -15.77 -25.20 -12.33
N GLU A 480 -15.05 -24.07 -12.34
CA GLU A 480 -15.54 -22.75 -11.93
C GLU A 480 -16.02 -22.68 -10.46
N GLU A 481 -15.65 -23.66 -9.63
CA GLU A 481 -15.99 -23.71 -8.20
C GLU A 481 -14.87 -23.12 -7.33
N TRP A 482 -13.69 -22.89 -7.92
CA TRP A 482 -12.50 -22.44 -7.19
C TRP A 482 -11.89 -21.18 -7.78
N LEU A 483 -11.70 -20.17 -6.93
CA LEU A 483 -10.91 -18.99 -7.24
C LEU A 483 -9.43 -19.30 -7.06
N VAL A 484 -8.66 -19.20 -8.14
CA VAL A 484 -7.20 -19.42 -8.18
C VAL A 484 -6.46 -18.09 -8.07
N PHE A 485 -5.53 -17.98 -7.12
CA PHE A 485 -4.79 -16.74 -6.87
C PHE A 485 -3.36 -16.99 -6.39
N SER A 486 -2.47 -16.03 -6.65
CA SER A 486 -1.12 -16.01 -6.10
C SER A 486 -1.13 -15.46 -4.67
N LYS A 487 -0.95 -16.32 -3.67
CA LYS A 487 -1.02 -15.95 -2.26
C LYS A 487 0.06 -14.93 -1.90
N ARG A 488 -0.33 -13.79 -1.34
CA ARG A 488 0.62 -12.79 -0.84
C ARG A 488 1.03 -13.14 0.59
N LYS A 489 2.27 -12.78 0.95
CA LYS A 489 2.89 -13.09 2.26
C LYS A 489 3.06 -14.59 2.56
N SER A 490 3.09 -15.46 1.54
CA SER A 490 3.34 -16.91 1.71
C SER A 490 4.81 -17.29 1.85
N SER A 491 5.73 -16.42 1.40
CA SER A 491 7.16 -16.76 1.29
C SER A 491 7.99 -16.17 2.41
N LYS A 492 8.18 -16.95 3.48
CA LYS A 492 9.46 -16.89 4.21
C LYS A 492 10.40 -17.86 3.47
N LEU A 493 11.65 -17.46 3.19
CA LEU A 493 12.73 -18.30 2.61
C LEU A 493 12.71 -18.63 1.10
N MET A 494 11.68 -18.30 0.31
CA MET A 494 11.65 -18.63 -1.13
C MET A 494 11.83 -17.43 -2.08
N MET A 495 12.75 -16.50 -1.83
CA MET A 495 13.05 -15.40 -2.78
C MET A 495 11.86 -14.48 -3.17
N GLY A 496 10.73 -14.54 -2.45
CA GLY A 496 9.50 -13.84 -2.83
C GLY A 496 8.59 -14.61 -3.79
N ALA A 497 8.93 -15.85 -4.15
CA ALA A 497 8.06 -16.74 -4.92
C ALA A 497 6.74 -16.97 -4.16
N ARG A 498 5.62 -16.88 -4.87
CA ARG A 498 4.29 -16.99 -4.26
C ARG A 498 3.68 -18.32 -4.62
N ASN A 499 3.06 -18.98 -3.64
CA ASN A 499 2.30 -20.19 -3.90
C ASN A 499 1.00 -19.80 -4.61
N ILE A 500 0.65 -20.55 -5.64
CA ILE A 500 -0.68 -20.50 -6.23
C ILE A 500 -1.57 -21.37 -5.36
N GLU A 501 -2.69 -20.80 -4.90
CA GLU A 501 -3.67 -21.50 -4.08
C GLU A 501 -5.07 -21.29 -4.67
N ALA A 502 -5.99 -22.20 -4.32
CA ALA A 502 -7.38 -22.18 -4.74
C ALA A 502 -8.31 -22.10 -3.52
N ARG A 503 -9.41 -21.35 -3.59
CA ARG A 503 -10.45 -21.29 -2.55
C ARG A 503 -11.84 -21.38 -3.15
N PRO A 504 -12.82 -21.99 -2.46
CA PRO A 504 -14.18 -22.09 -2.97
C PRO A 504 -14.74 -20.70 -3.22
N VAL A 505 -15.53 -20.57 -4.28
CA VAL A 505 -16.18 -19.31 -4.66
C VAL A 505 -17.64 -19.58 -4.99
N ASP A 506 -18.51 -18.67 -4.56
CA ASP A 506 -19.95 -18.76 -4.80
C ASP A 506 -20.28 -18.55 -6.30
N PRO A 507 -21.24 -19.31 -6.89
CA PRO A 507 -21.65 -19.17 -8.29
C PRO A 507 -22.04 -17.74 -8.70
N LEU A 508 -22.58 -16.94 -7.78
CA LEU A 508 -22.88 -15.53 -8.03
C LEU A 508 -21.61 -14.72 -8.29
N ALA A 509 -20.59 -14.91 -7.46
CA ALA A 509 -19.30 -14.27 -7.65
C ALA A 509 -18.61 -14.75 -8.93
N VAL A 510 -18.76 -16.04 -9.28
CA VAL A 510 -18.30 -16.62 -10.54
C VAL A 510 -18.95 -15.92 -11.73
N GLY A 511 -20.28 -15.78 -11.75
CA GLY A 511 -21.00 -15.08 -12.82
C GLY A 511 -20.52 -13.63 -13.02
N MET A 512 -20.34 -12.90 -11.91
CA MET A 512 -19.79 -11.54 -11.94
C MET A 512 -18.35 -11.48 -12.46
N ILE A 513 -17.48 -12.43 -12.05
CA ILE A 513 -16.10 -12.54 -12.54
C ILE A 513 -16.10 -12.82 -14.05
N LYS A 514 -16.91 -13.78 -14.51
CA LYS A 514 -17.02 -14.16 -15.92
C LYS A 514 -17.48 -13.00 -16.80
N ASN A 515 -18.34 -12.10 -16.29
CA ASN A 515 -18.69 -10.89 -17.03
C ASN A 515 -17.50 -9.96 -17.29
N LEU A 516 -16.57 -9.83 -16.33
CA LEU A 516 -15.36 -9.05 -16.54
C LEU A 516 -14.37 -9.77 -17.47
N ILE A 517 -14.30 -11.10 -17.42
CA ILE A 517 -13.51 -11.92 -18.36
C ILE A 517 -14.04 -11.75 -19.78
N ARG A 518 -15.36 -11.90 -19.99
CA ARG A 518 -16.06 -11.72 -21.28
C ARG A 518 -15.79 -10.35 -21.88
N LEU A 519 -15.77 -9.30 -21.05
CA LEU A 519 -15.38 -7.97 -21.49
C LEU A 519 -13.95 -7.97 -22.07
N GLN A 520 -12.97 -8.52 -21.33
CA GLN A 520 -11.59 -8.54 -21.82
C GLN A 520 -11.42 -9.39 -23.07
N GLU A 521 -12.08 -10.57 -23.15
CA GLU A 521 -12.12 -11.42 -24.35
C GLU A 521 -12.59 -10.64 -25.59
N ASN A 522 -13.72 -9.94 -25.47
CA ASN A 522 -14.25 -9.13 -26.56
C ASN A 522 -13.29 -8.00 -26.95
N LEU A 523 -12.68 -7.32 -25.97
CA LEU A 523 -11.70 -6.27 -26.26
C LEU A 523 -10.45 -6.81 -26.96
N ILE A 524 -10.00 -8.01 -26.65
CA ILE A 524 -8.90 -8.70 -27.37
C ILE A 524 -9.33 -8.99 -28.81
N ASN A 525 -10.52 -9.58 -28.99
CA ASN A 525 -11.07 -9.91 -30.31
C ASN A 525 -11.22 -8.68 -31.22
N PHE A 526 -11.52 -7.51 -30.65
CA PHE A 526 -11.61 -6.25 -31.40
C PHE A 526 -10.26 -5.55 -31.62
N GLY A 527 -9.16 -6.13 -31.14
CA GLY A 527 -7.82 -5.51 -31.19
C GLY A 527 -7.68 -4.26 -30.32
N PHE A 528 -8.54 -4.09 -29.31
CA PHE A 528 -8.52 -2.93 -28.42
C PHE A 528 -7.48 -3.08 -27.30
N ILE A 529 -7.22 -4.32 -26.88
CA ILE A 529 -6.11 -4.71 -25.99
C ILE A 529 -5.39 -5.92 -26.58
N ASP A 530 -4.09 -6.05 -26.33
CA ASP A 530 -3.28 -7.12 -26.95
C ASP A 530 -3.36 -8.45 -26.21
N ASN A 531 -3.61 -8.42 -24.91
CA ASN A 531 -3.60 -9.58 -24.02
C ASN A 531 -4.48 -9.33 -22.80
N TYR A 532 -4.83 -10.39 -22.08
CA TYR A 532 -5.46 -10.27 -20.78
C TYR A 532 -4.66 -9.37 -19.84
N HIS A 533 -5.40 -8.57 -19.08
CA HIS A 533 -4.92 -7.77 -17.97
C HIS A 533 -5.48 -8.34 -16.66
N PRO A 534 -4.96 -7.92 -15.49
CA PRO A 534 -5.55 -8.32 -14.22
C PRO A 534 -7.06 -8.04 -14.22
N LEU A 535 -7.85 -8.95 -13.63
CA LEU A 535 -9.32 -8.99 -13.73
C LEU A 535 -9.98 -7.61 -13.51
N PHE A 536 -9.53 -6.91 -12.46
CA PHE A 536 -10.05 -5.59 -12.07
C PHE A 536 -9.41 -4.41 -12.82
N SER A 537 -9.00 -4.60 -14.07
CA SER A 537 -8.52 -3.52 -14.95
C SER A 537 -9.72 -2.82 -15.62
N ALA A 538 -10.30 -1.82 -14.95
CA ALA A 538 -11.49 -1.13 -15.46
C ALA A 538 -11.19 -0.20 -16.68
N PRO A 539 -12.17 0.07 -17.56
CA PRO A 539 -12.07 1.09 -18.59
C PRO A 539 -11.73 2.48 -18.03
N LYS A 540 -10.93 3.24 -18.77
CA LYS A 540 -10.55 4.60 -18.37
C LYS A 540 -11.74 5.55 -18.50
N LEU A 541 -12.11 6.23 -17.41
CA LEU A 541 -13.26 7.14 -17.35
C LEU A 541 -13.22 8.28 -18.39
N ASN A 542 -12.02 8.73 -18.76
CA ASN A 542 -11.83 9.74 -19.82
C ASN A 542 -12.03 9.21 -21.26
N GLY A 543 -12.38 7.93 -21.42
CA GLY A 543 -12.62 7.29 -22.72
C GLY A 543 -11.36 7.09 -23.58
N SER A 544 -10.16 7.25 -22.99
CA SER A 544 -8.91 6.96 -23.70
C SER A 544 -8.69 5.46 -23.89
N LEU A 545 -7.90 5.10 -24.90
CA LEU A 545 -7.65 3.71 -25.30
C LEU A 545 -7.03 2.89 -24.15
N GLY A 546 -7.48 1.63 -24.04
CA GLY A 546 -7.00 0.63 -23.09
C GLY A 546 -7.61 0.72 -21.68
N LEU A 547 -7.25 -0.27 -20.85
CA LEU A 547 -7.73 -0.40 -19.47
C LEU A 547 -6.78 0.27 -18.46
N ASN A 548 -7.27 0.60 -17.27
CA ASN A 548 -6.45 1.09 -16.16
C ASN A 548 -5.54 -0.03 -15.64
N LYS A 549 -4.23 0.13 -15.82
CA LYS A 549 -3.22 -0.84 -15.36
C LYS A 549 -2.67 -0.45 -13.98
N GLY A 550 -2.83 -1.34 -13.00
CA GLY A 550 -2.11 -1.31 -11.72
C GLY A 550 -2.87 -0.77 -10.50
N ASN A 551 -2.30 -1.03 -9.32
CA ASN A 551 -2.94 -0.83 -8.00
C ASN A 551 -3.34 0.61 -7.66
N ARG A 552 -2.87 1.64 -8.40
CA ARG A 552 -3.15 3.04 -8.08
C ARG A 552 -4.61 3.45 -8.34
N PHE A 553 -5.36 2.67 -9.11
CA PHE A 553 -6.75 2.97 -9.48
C PHE A 553 -7.76 2.00 -8.86
N SER A 554 -7.32 1.02 -8.07
CA SER A 554 -8.14 -0.04 -7.47
C SER A 554 -9.27 0.47 -6.57
N ASP A 555 -9.07 1.63 -5.98
CA ASP A 555 -10.03 2.24 -5.06
C ASP A 555 -11.00 3.17 -5.79
N SER A 556 -10.67 3.62 -7.00
CA SER A 556 -11.44 4.65 -7.70
C SER A 556 -12.83 4.19 -8.14
N TYR A 557 -12.95 2.96 -8.66
CA TYR A 557 -14.24 2.40 -9.06
C TYR A 557 -15.06 1.89 -7.87
N MET A 558 -14.41 1.48 -6.77
CA MET A 558 -15.08 1.23 -5.49
C MET A 558 -15.63 2.52 -4.89
N ASP A 559 -14.86 3.60 -4.97
CA ASP A 559 -15.29 4.92 -4.53
C ASP A 559 -16.47 5.41 -5.39
N LEU A 560 -16.40 5.24 -6.71
CA LEU A 560 -17.50 5.58 -7.63
C LEU A 560 -18.76 4.77 -7.36
N PHE A 561 -18.63 3.48 -7.04
CA PHE A 561 -19.75 2.64 -6.58
C PHE A 561 -20.41 3.22 -5.32
N CYS A 562 -19.60 3.60 -4.32
CA CYS A 562 -20.12 4.23 -3.09
C CYS A 562 -20.78 5.59 -3.35
N ASP A 563 -20.25 6.36 -4.30
CA ASP A 563 -20.82 7.63 -4.73
C ASP A 563 -22.16 7.47 -5.47
N TYR A 564 -22.26 6.45 -6.33
CA TYR A 564 -23.46 6.12 -7.09
C TYR A 564 -24.60 5.61 -6.19
N PHE A 565 -24.35 4.62 -5.34
CA PHE A 565 -25.37 4.01 -4.45
C PHE A 565 -25.62 4.77 -3.14
N GLU A 566 -24.96 5.91 -2.98
CA GLU A 566 -25.12 6.79 -1.82
C GLU A 566 -24.92 6.06 -0.49
N THR A 567 -23.75 5.42 -0.33
CA THR A 567 -23.42 4.76 0.94
C THR A 567 -23.51 5.76 2.10
N ALA A 568 -23.89 5.24 3.28
CA ALA A 568 -24.22 6.08 4.43
C ALA A 568 -23.08 7.05 4.80
N THR A 569 -23.46 8.19 5.39
CA THR A 569 -22.53 9.13 5.99
C THR A 569 -22.56 9.02 7.51
N ASN A 570 -21.46 9.37 8.16
CA ASN A 570 -21.45 9.54 9.62
C ASN A 570 -22.03 10.90 10.04
N SER A 571 -22.08 11.16 11.34
CA SER A 571 -22.56 12.42 11.91
C SER A 571 -21.74 13.67 11.53
N LYS A 572 -20.54 13.49 10.96
CA LYS A 572 -19.68 14.58 10.47
C LYS A 572 -19.85 14.86 8.97
N GLY A 573 -20.75 14.16 8.30
CA GLY A 573 -20.93 14.26 6.85
C GLY A 573 -19.85 13.55 6.02
N GLU A 574 -19.07 12.66 6.64
CA GLU A 574 -18.08 11.83 5.93
C GLU A 574 -18.74 10.54 5.44
N ARG A 575 -18.45 10.12 4.20
CA ARG A 575 -19.03 8.90 3.60
C ARG A 575 -18.19 7.66 3.88
N TYR A 576 -18.87 6.54 4.14
CA TYR A 576 -18.21 5.24 4.23
C TYR A 576 -17.84 4.72 2.84
N TYR A 577 -16.58 4.90 2.46
CA TYR A 577 -16.01 4.28 1.28
C TYR A 577 -15.42 2.92 1.62
N LEU A 578 -15.95 1.86 1.00
CA LEU A 578 -15.59 0.49 1.30
C LEU A 578 -14.13 0.19 0.92
N ARG A 579 -13.38 -0.45 1.82
CA ARG A 579 -12.02 -0.95 1.55
C ARG A 579 -11.95 -2.45 1.68
N GLN A 580 -11.14 -3.06 0.82
CA GLN A 580 -11.02 -4.52 0.77
C GLN A 580 -10.55 -5.13 2.09
N HIS A 581 -9.68 -4.46 2.85
CA HIS A 581 -9.29 -4.96 4.17
C HIS A 581 -10.49 -4.98 5.15
N GLN A 582 -11.44 -4.05 5.03
CA GLN A 582 -12.64 -4.01 5.88
C GLN A 582 -13.64 -5.08 5.44
N LEU A 583 -13.79 -5.32 4.14
CA LEU A 583 -14.63 -6.41 3.61
C LEU A 583 -14.10 -7.79 4.02
N ARG A 584 -12.78 -7.99 3.95
CA ARG A 584 -12.14 -9.21 4.47
C ARG A 584 -12.34 -9.39 5.98
N ARG A 585 -12.40 -8.29 6.75
CA ARG A 585 -12.70 -8.36 8.20
C ARG A 585 -14.15 -8.71 8.42
N PHE A 586 -15.05 -8.06 7.68
CA PHE A 586 -16.47 -8.36 7.70
C PHE A 586 -16.74 -9.84 7.40
N PHE A 587 -16.08 -10.45 6.41
CA PHE A 587 -16.20 -11.88 6.16
C PHE A 587 -15.80 -12.73 7.38
N ALA A 588 -14.66 -12.40 8.01
CA ALA A 588 -14.23 -13.14 9.20
C ALA A 588 -15.26 -13.03 10.33
N LEU A 589 -15.83 -11.84 10.54
CA LEU A 589 -16.93 -11.66 11.49
C LEU A 589 -18.15 -12.50 11.12
N LEU A 590 -18.61 -12.40 9.87
CA LEU A 590 -19.74 -13.16 9.39
C LEU A 590 -19.51 -14.66 9.57
N PHE A 591 -18.32 -15.16 9.26
CA PHE A 591 -17.94 -16.56 9.50
C PHE A 591 -18.19 -16.93 10.97
N PHE A 592 -17.63 -16.19 11.93
CA PHE A 592 -17.86 -16.48 13.37
C PHE A 592 -19.32 -16.37 13.82
N TYR A 593 -20.08 -15.42 13.27
CA TYR A 593 -21.50 -15.28 13.64
C TYR A 593 -22.42 -16.31 12.93
N SER A 594 -21.96 -16.93 11.84
CA SER A 594 -22.76 -17.86 11.02
C SER A 594 -22.35 -19.32 11.17
N SER A 595 -21.11 -19.60 11.60
CA SER A 595 -20.61 -20.95 11.76
C SER A 595 -21.03 -21.53 13.11
N GLN A 596 -21.99 -22.46 13.08
CA GLN A 596 -22.10 -23.50 14.11
C GLN A 596 -21.10 -24.64 13.88
N VAL A 597 -20.50 -24.73 12.68
CA VAL A 597 -19.58 -25.80 12.29
C VAL A 597 -18.38 -25.21 11.54
N GLY A 598 -17.17 -25.41 12.08
CA GLY A 598 -15.91 -25.00 11.47
C GLY A 598 -15.09 -24.07 12.36
N GLY A 599 -14.05 -24.61 13.01
CA GLY A 599 -13.17 -23.86 13.88
C GLY A 599 -12.25 -22.84 13.19
N VAL A 600 -11.41 -22.21 14.00
CA VAL A 600 -10.42 -21.17 13.60
C VAL A 600 -9.52 -21.63 12.44
N GLU A 601 -9.24 -22.93 12.33
CA GLU A 601 -8.44 -23.53 11.26
C GLU A 601 -9.08 -23.40 9.87
N THR A 602 -10.40 -23.57 9.76
CA THR A 602 -11.13 -23.39 8.50
C THR A 602 -11.06 -21.94 8.05
N LEU A 603 -11.23 -21.00 8.98
CA LEU A 603 -11.08 -19.58 8.68
C LEU A 603 -9.62 -19.24 8.32
N GLN A 604 -8.64 -19.83 9.01
CA GLN A 604 -7.21 -19.68 8.70
C GLN A 604 -6.90 -20.11 7.26
N TRP A 605 -7.37 -21.31 6.92
CA TRP A 605 -7.25 -21.88 5.60
C TRP A 605 -7.93 -20.97 4.60
N MET A 606 -9.21 -20.63 4.79
CA MET A 606 -9.96 -19.76 3.89
C MET A 606 -9.18 -18.48 3.66
N LEU A 607 -8.84 -17.72 4.70
CA LEU A 607 -8.10 -16.45 4.62
C LEU A 607 -6.67 -16.60 4.04
N GLY A 608 -6.07 -17.78 4.00
CA GLY A 608 -4.69 -17.96 3.55
C GLY A 608 -3.70 -17.29 4.51
N HIS A 609 -3.93 -17.43 5.82
CA HIS A 609 -3.00 -16.99 6.87
C HIS A 609 -2.00 -18.11 7.17
N THR A 610 -0.71 -17.85 6.97
CA THR A 610 0.36 -18.79 7.36
C THR A 610 0.75 -18.67 8.83
N ASP A 611 0.36 -17.59 9.50
CA ASP A 611 0.71 -17.30 10.89
C ASP A 611 -0.59 -17.23 11.72
N PRO A 612 -0.79 -18.17 12.66
CA PRO A 612 -1.95 -18.20 13.55
C PRO A 612 -2.06 -16.97 14.45
N GLU A 613 -0.94 -16.35 14.85
CA GLU A 613 -0.94 -15.15 15.70
C GLU A 613 -1.53 -13.94 14.95
N HIS A 614 -1.19 -13.82 13.67
CA HIS A 614 -1.80 -12.82 12.80
C HIS A 614 -3.31 -13.03 12.61
N LEU A 615 -3.78 -14.27 12.62
CA LEU A 615 -5.21 -14.57 12.61
C LEU A 615 -5.85 -14.23 13.96
N TRP A 616 -5.24 -14.63 15.08
CA TRP A 616 -5.78 -14.40 16.41
C TRP A 616 -5.89 -12.91 16.76
N HIS A 617 -4.86 -12.11 16.48
CA HIS A 617 -4.94 -10.65 16.64
C HIS A 617 -6.02 -10.04 15.74
N TYR A 618 -6.19 -10.58 14.55
CA TYR A 618 -7.20 -10.11 13.59
C TYR A 618 -8.63 -10.41 14.06
N ILE A 619 -8.84 -11.56 14.70
CA ILE A 619 -10.10 -12.02 15.30
C ILE A 619 -10.42 -11.21 16.57
N THR A 620 -9.49 -11.16 17.52
CA THR A 620 -9.66 -10.48 18.82
C THR A 620 -9.81 -8.96 18.71
N GLU A 621 -9.25 -8.33 17.68
CA GLU A 621 -9.47 -6.89 17.41
C GLU A 621 -10.86 -6.58 16.81
N SER A 622 -11.56 -7.57 16.27
CA SER A 622 -12.77 -7.36 15.45
C SER A 622 -14.05 -7.88 16.10
N ILE A 623 -13.96 -8.87 16.99
CA ILE A 623 -15.09 -9.62 17.57
C ILE A 623 -15.36 -9.17 19.01
N THR A 624 -16.64 -9.14 19.41
CA THR A 624 -17.03 -8.89 20.80
C THR A 624 -16.57 -10.03 21.72
N GLY A 625 -16.34 -9.74 23.00
CA GLY A 625 -15.88 -10.74 23.97
C GLY A 625 -16.75 -11.99 23.97
N ASP A 626 -18.06 -11.83 23.87
CA ASP A 626 -19.05 -12.91 23.99
C ASP A 626 -19.00 -13.91 22.82
N VAL A 627 -18.78 -13.43 21.59
CA VAL A 627 -18.69 -14.27 20.38
C VAL A 627 -17.34 -14.97 20.32
N LEU A 628 -16.29 -14.29 20.80
CA LEU A 628 -14.99 -14.90 20.99
C LEU A 628 -15.05 -16.01 22.06
N ARG A 629 -15.88 -15.85 23.11
CA ARG A 629 -16.12 -16.89 24.13
C ARG A 629 -16.77 -18.12 23.51
N GLY A 630 -17.84 -17.97 22.72
CA GLY A 630 -18.49 -19.08 22.03
C GLY A 630 -17.52 -19.87 21.14
N ALA A 631 -16.79 -19.18 20.26
CA ALA A 631 -15.79 -19.83 19.40
C ALA A 631 -14.65 -20.52 20.18
N LYS A 632 -14.25 -19.97 21.33
CA LYS A 632 -13.26 -20.59 22.24
C LYS A 632 -13.84 -21.86 22.89
N ALA A 633 -15.10 -21.83 23.32
CA ALA A 633 -15.78 -22.96 23.94
C ALA A 633 -15.96 -24.11 22.95
N GLN A 634 -16.44 -23.81 21.73
CA GLN A 634 -16.60 -24.80 20.66
C GLN A 634 -15.27 -25.50 20.32
N PHE A 635 -14.19 -24.74 20.14
CA PHE A 635 -12.88 -25.32 19.80
C PHE A 635 -12.41 -26.32 20.87
N VAL A 636 -12.61 -25.99 22.14
CA VAL A 636 -12.18 -26.84 23.25
C VAL A 636 -13.13 -28.04 23.40
N ALA A 637 -14.43 -27.87 23.19
CA ALA A 637 -15.40 -28.97 23.16
C ALA A 637 -15.04 -30.00 22.07
N GLU A 638 -14.80 -29.56 20.83
CA GLU A 638 -14.38 -30.42 19.73
C GLU A 638 -13.04 -31.13 20.01
N SER A 639 -12.11 -30.43 20.65
CA SER A 639 -10.78 -30.99 20.95
C SER A 639 -10.85 -32.05 22.05
N LEU A 640 -11.65 -31.84 23.09
CA LEU A 640 -11.95 -32.83 24.13
C LEU A 640 -12.66 -34.05 23.55
N HIS A 641 -13.66 -33.82 22.69
CA HIS A 641 -14.40 -34.88 22.01
C HIS A 641 -13.50 -35.72 21.07
N LYS A 642 -12.41 -35.13 20.54
CA LYS A 642 -11.38 -35.82 19.74
C LYS A 642 -10.26 -36.46 20.60
N GLY A 643 -10.34 -36.38 21.93
CA GLY A 643 -9.41 -37.04 22.85
C GLY A 643 -8.13 -36.27 23.16
N ALA A 644 -8.11 -34.95 22.98
CA ALA A 644 -6.96 -34.12 23.34
C ALA A 644 -6.69 -34.15 24.85
N LYS A 645 -5.46 -34.50 25.25
CA LYS A 645 -5.03 -34.58 26.67
C LYS A 645 -4.52 -33.25 27.23
N ASP A 646 -4.41 -32.23 26.39
CA ASP A 646 -3.79 -30.94 26.72
C ASP A 646 -4.66 -30.04 27.61
N TYR A 647 -5.86 -30.49 27.99
CA TYR A 647 -6.86 -29.76 28.77
C TYR A 647 -7.12 -30.36 30.16
N SER A 648 -6.14 -31.03 30.77
CA SER A 648 -6.30 -31.76 32.04
C SER A 648 -7.10 -31.01 33.11
N ASN A 649 -6.88 -29.71 33.24
CA ASN A 649 -7.56 -28.88 34.26
C ASN A 649 -9.03 -28.61 33.94
N LEU A 650 -9.42 -28.59 32.66
CA LEU A 650 -10.83 -28.46 32.25
C LEU A 650 -11.54 -29.83 32.30
N CYS A 651 -10.80 -30.91 32.02
CA CYS A 651 -11.30 -32.28 32.11
C CYS A 651 -11.89 -32.58 33.49
N ASP A 652 -11.32 -32.03 34.57
CA ASP A 652 -11.81 -32.22 35.93
C ASP A 652 -13.20 -31.58 36.15
N PHE A 653 -13.45 -30.39 35.59
CA PHE A 653 -14.76 -29.73 35.63
C PHE A 653 -15.80 -30.47 34.79
N VAL A 654 -15.41 -30.91 33.59
CA VAL A 654 -16.28 -31.71 32.71
C VAL A 654 -16.60 -33.05 33.36
N LEU A 655 -15.63 -33.68 34.02
CA LEU A 655 -15.83 -34.91 34.79
C LEU A 655 -16.76 -34.69 35.99
N GLU A 656 -16.61 -33.60 36.73
CA GLU A 656 -17.49 -33.27 37.85
C GLU A 656 -18.95 -33.08 37.39
N LYS A 657 -19.16 -32.47 36.21
CA LYS A 657 -20.48 -32.20 35.67
C LYS A 657 -21.15 -33.41 35.01
N PHE A 658 -20.41 -34.16 34.19
CA PHE A 658 -20.94 -35.23 33.33
C PHE A 658 -20.56 -36.64 33.80
N ASN A 659 -19.76 -36.75 34.86
CA ASN A 659 -19.36 -38.00 35.51
C ASN A 659 -18.72 -39.02 34.56
N THR A 660 -17.98 -38.55 33.56
CA THR A 660 -17.28 -39.37 32.57
C THR A 660 -15.89 -38.81 32.25
N THR A 661 -14.95 -39.71 31.96
CA THR A 661 -13.62 -39.38 31.39
C THR A 661 -13.56 -39.57 29.88
N GLU A 662 -14.62 -40.14 29.30
CA GLU A 662 -14.77 -40.40 27.87
C GLU A 662 -15.67 -39.34 27.25
N PHE A 663 -15.08 -38.19 26.92
CA PHE A 663 -15.79 -37.00 26.44
C PHE A 663 -16.43 -37.16 25.05
N SER A 664 -16.05 -38.18 24.29
CA SER A 664 -16.66 -38.52 23.00
C SER A 664 -18.09 -39.08 23.10
N ILE A 665 -18.58 -39.32 24.32
CA ILE A 665 -19.94 -39.78 24.60
C ILE A 665 -20.86 -38.58 24.92
N ILE A 666 -20.28 -37.41 25.25
CA ILE A 666 -21.02 -36.19 25.54
C ILE A 666 -21.34 -35.51 24.21
N ASP A 667 -22.56 -34.99 24.06
CA ASP A 667 -22.92 -34.18 22.91
C ASP A 667 -22.04 -32.93 22.83
N VAL A 668 -21.52 -32.62 21.64
CA VAL A 668 -20.57 -31.51 21.44
C VAL A 668 -21.21 -30.16 21.79
N ASP A 669 -22.50 -29.99 21.52
CA ASP A 669 -23.23 -28.75 21.79
C ASP A 669 -23.44 -28.58 23.31
N GLU A 670 -23.73 -29.68 24.02
CA GLU A 670 -23.86 -29.69 25.48
C GLU A 670 -22.52 -29.41 26.18
N LEU A 671 -21.42 -29.94 25.63
CA LEU A 671 -20.07 -29.68 26.10
C LEU A 671 -19.63 -28.23 25.82
N GLU A 672 -19.98 -27.69 24.64
CA GLU A 672 -19.75 -26.29 24.28
C GLU A 672 -20.47 -25.34 25.25
N GLU A 673 -21.76 -25.57 25.51
CA GLU A 673 -22.57 -24.72 26.41
C GLU A 673 -21.99 -24.69 27.83
N TYR A 674 -21.58 -25.85 28.35
CA TYR A 674 -20.96 -25.95 29.67
C TYR A 674 -19.61 -25.23 29.74
N ILE A 675 -18.74 -25.41 28.75
CA ILE A 675 -17.46 -24.70 28.69
C ILE A 675 -17.68 -23.19 28.54
N GLY A 676 -18.67 -22.77 27.74
CA GLY A 676 -19.08 -21.37 27.62
C GLY A 676 -19.43 -20.74 28.96
N THR A 677 -20.20 -21.46 29.78
CA THR A 677 -20.58 -21.05 31.15
C THR A 677 -19.35 -20.89 32.06
N LEU A 678 -18.40 -21.82 32.01
CA LEU A 678 -17.15 -21.75 32.79
C LEU A 678 -16.30 -20.52 32.43
N ILE A 679 -16.29 -20.11 31.16
CA ILE A 679 -15.58 -18.91 30.71
C ILE A 679 -16.32 -17.63 31.16
N GLU A 680 -17.65 -17.62 31.10
CA GLU A 680 -18.47 -16.48 31.53
C GLU A 680 -18.38 -16.23 33.04
N GLU A 681 -18.36 -17.30 33.85
CA GLU A 681 -18.18 -17.23 35.30
C GLU A 681 -16.73 -16.91 35.72
N GLY A 682 -15.79 -16.80 34.77
CA GLY A 682 -14.37 -16.55 35.03
C GLY A 682 -13.62 -17.72 35.66
N LYS A 683 -14.24 -18.91 35.71
CA LYS A 683 -13.63 -20.16 36.24
C LYS A 683 -12.62 -20.76 35.28
N ALA A 684 -12.79 -20.51 33.98
CA ALA A 684 -11.84 -20.89 32.95
C ALA A 684 -11.49 -19.69 32.07
N THR A 685 -10.22 -19.56 31.70
CA THR A 685 -9.76 -18.65 30.67
C THR A 685 -9.09 -19.45 29.57
N ILE A 686 -9.49 -19.20 28.34
CA ILE A 686 -8.96 -19.89 27.16
C ILE A 686 -8.17 -18.85 26.37
N GLU A 687 -6.85 -18.98 26.34
CA GLU A 687 -5.96 -18.06 25.62
C GLU A 687 -4.95 -18.87 24.80
N PRO A 688 -4.63 -18.44 23.56
CA PRO A 688 -3.61 -19.12 22.79
C PRO A 688 -2.22 -18.81 23.34
N GLU A 689 -1.39 -19.84 23.42
CA GLU A 689 0.05 -19.73 23.53
C GLU A 689 0.67 -19.96 22.13
N PHE A 690 1.58 -19.07 21.76
CA PHE A 690 2.33 -19.16 20.51
C PHE A 690 3.75 -19.61 20.81
N PHE A 691 4.18 -20.69 20.16
CA PHE A 691 5.53 -21.22 20.30
C PHE A 691 6.11 -21.58 18.93
N ASN A 692 7.43 -21.71 18.87
CA ASN A 692 8.12 -22.09 17.65
C ASN A 692 8.51 -23.57 17.73
N GLU A 693 8.09 -24.36 16.75
CA GLU A 693 8.52 -25.75 16.58
C GLU A 693 9.05 -25.89 15.16
N ASN A 694 10.32 -26.30 15.01
CA ASN A 694 10.99 -26.51 13.72
C ASN A 694 10.84 -25.34 12.73
N ASP A 695 11.14 -24.11 13.16
CA ASP A 695 11.02 -22.87 12.35
C ASP A 695 9.59 -22.51 11.88
N THR A 696 8.57 -23.28 12.31
CA THR A 696 7.16 -22.95 12.15
C THR A 696 6.56 -22.43 13.47
N LYS A 697 5.93 -21.26 13.40
CA LYS A 697 5.18 -20.71 14.54
C LYS A 697 3.87 -21.46 14.67
N LYS A 698 3.70 -22.20 15.75
CA LYS A 698 2.49 -22.95 16.09
C LYS A 698 1.69 -22.21 17.17
N MET A 699 0.41 -22.54 17.25
CA MET A 699 -0.52 -22.04 18.25
C MET A 699 -1.11 -23.24 18.96
N GLN A 700 -1.02 -23.26 20.29
CA GLN A 700 -1.77 -24.19 21.12
C GLN A 700 -2.71 -23.36 21.97
N ILE A 701 -3.96 -23.79 22.04
CA ILE A 701 -4.94 -23.13 22.91
C ILE A 701 -4.74 -23.69 24.31
N ILE A 702 -4.42 -22.81 25.26
CA ILE A 702 -4.23 -23.19 26.65
C ILE A 702 -5.45 -22.76 27.46
N THR A 703 -5.95 -23.71 28.24
CA THR A 703 -6.98 -23.44 29.23
C THR A 703 -6.32 -23.23 30.58
N LYS A 704 -6.47 -22.03 31.14
CA LYS A 704 -6.12 -21.74 32.53
C LYS A 704 -7.39 -21.70 33.35
N VAL A 705 -7.54 -22.66 34.25
CA VAL A 705 -8.58 -22.64 35.28
C VAL A 705 -8.11 -21.73 36.42
N VAL A 706 -8.98 -20.83 36.86
CA VAL A 706 -8.74 -20.01 38.05
C VAL A 706 -9.30 -20.79 39.24
N SER A 707 -8.43 -21.52 39.94
CA SER A 707 -8.80 -22.20 41.19
C SER A 707 -9.05 -21.16 42.28
N TYR A 708 -10.22 -21.20 42.92
CA TYR A 708 -10.47 -20.59 44.23
C TYR A 708 -10.30 -21.62 45.34
#